data_AF-A0A2W5BKL2-F1
#
_entry.id   AF-A0A2W5BKL2-F1
#
_cell.length_a   1.000
_cell.length_b   1.000
_cell.length_c   1.000
_cell.angle_alpha   90.00
_cell.angle_beta   90.00
_cell.angle_gamma   90.00
#
_symmetry.space_group_name_H-M   'P 1'
#
loop_
_entity.id
_entity.type
_entity.pdbx_description
1 polymer ?
#
loop_
_entity_poly.entity_id
_entity_poly.type
_entity_poly.pdbx_seq_one_letter_code
_entity_poly.pdbx_strand_id
1 'polypeptide(L)'
;MASNNIIMAVPSANTSVNYDLPANENAKLSFSPSDIDGLKLDGNGSLVISFVEGGNVTINNFQSFVDNGNTLTLADGTAVDPKLLFEGLGGINDNRAAANDLIKIGVPADGATEQVTLEKGQKYLLDFDLTETQGADMKNGQMVINFENGGKIVIANYEQAMKGADAPELNLASKTCIVTGDDLITNIQAMGKTATPEVAVVEEEKENVGRKSKVADADMEGKEDIGPGNATKLAYKAPEAEPTAEELAEIETAAGGAGRPAGGGYGFNSRPGTEPFQGKPDIGPLGQTQLSYEAPRLDPGRPFIDQPNNPPANSGPLAIGPAAKFIDETNLANGPVKTSGSISIDYGADGPGGVAPNGGFSSGGSQTGGQLSSNGVPIVVTVVGNSYVGTTLNGVKVFQLDIDPTDGDFDFTQFEQLDHANGNDANDQIVLNFGLTARDGDGDSVGTTVQIVVADDAPTASGATGEVDETKLSPVEVTGNLTVDFGQDGAGTIVTTGSFEASGSVKGGVLMSSGVPIVVESTPSGYLGRVGSATGPVAFELTLNQQTGAFTYTQRVNLDHADNNDENDIITLTFGTNVVDYDGDKAPAPIIINIKDDAPTWYDCGCPGKPTPGNAEEIVDETFLANGSLVRTGQLVAEFGADKPGTYEFKDGSFVSSGSKLGGNLTHNGVPVVVAIENGVYVGKAGNLVIFTMAIDKTTGNYKYEQFEQIDHADGTNPDDVISFEFTVVAKDFEGDAVEGKITVKVLDDAPDAVNDGLFIINQGETINGNVTSNDNPGQDTPGKVVKVAFGNQTFDVPVNGQLTVNGAHGVLKIDQNGVYTYTANGNAQGIDSFTYTLRDFDGDTDTATLEICVNDIDTTPVITPATETVDETALAGGVITETGSVTANFFGDGPGTFSGNNVFSYGGSALNGNLTHQGQQVAVSFNSQTNTYTGVANGITIFTLSIADNGSYEFKLYQELDHADGNNAD
;
A
#
# COMPACT_ATOMS: atom_id res chain seq x y z
N MET A 1 -42.63 -19.00 -34.60
CA MET A 1 -42.87 -17.72 -35.32
C MET A 1 -41.59 -16.92 -35.22
N ALA A 2 -41.29 -16.00 -36.14
CA ALA A 2 -40.02 -15.26 -36.09
C ALA A 2 -40.06 -14.25 -34.91
N SER A 3 -39.11 -14.38 -33.99
CA SER A 3 -38.77 -13.29 -33.06
C SER A 3 -37.96 -12.25 -33.83
N ASN A 4 -38.36 -10.98 -33.75
CA ASN A 4 -37.71 -9.90 -34.48
C ASN A 4 -36.48 -9.41 -33.72
N ASN A 5 -35.41 -10.19 -33.73
CA ASN A 5 -34.13 -9.76 -33.15
C ASN A 5 -33.67 -8.47 -33.88
N ILE A 6 -33.72 -7.32 -33.19
CA ILE A 6 -33.14 -6.08 -33.70
C ILE A 6 -31.61 -6.24 -33.68
N ILE A 7 -31.01 -6.31 -34.86
CA ILE A 7 -29.55 -6.36 -35.02
C ILE A 7 -29.03 -4.92 -35.09
N MET A 8 -28.55 -4.41 -33.96
CA MET A 8 -27.81 -3.14 -33.90
C MET A 8 -26.34 -3.40 -34.24
N ALA A 9 -25.96 -3.01 -35.46
CA ALA A 9 -24.58 -3.12 -35.96
C ALA A 9 -23.79 -1.83 -35.71
N VAL A 10 -22.46 -1.94 -35.65
CA VAL A 10 -21.55 -0.78 -35.57
C VAL A 10 -21.84 0.16 -36.76
N PRO A 11 -22.14 1.46 -36.51
CA PRO A 11 -22.40 2.41 -37.58
C PRO A 11 -21.12 2.71 -38.37
N SER A 12 -21.25 3.11 -39.63
CA SER A 12 -20.09 3.54 -40.43
C SER A 12 -19.39 4.76 -39.80
N ALA A 13 -18.06 4.84 -39.94
CA ALA A 13 -17.24 5.88 -39.32
C ALA A 13 -17.85 7.30 -39.43
N ASN A 14 -18.04 7.95 -38.28
CA ASN A 14 -18.66 9.28 -38.12
C ASN A 14 -20.17 9.37 -38.49
N THR A 15 -20.93 8.27 -38.42
CA THR A 15 -22.40 8.32 -38.53
C THR A 15 -23.08 8.06 -37.18
N SER A 16 -24.28 8.63 -37.00
CA SER A 16 -25.11 8.40 -35.82
C SER A 16 -26.41 7.72 -36.22
N VAL A 17 -26.80 6.67 -35.48
CA VAL A 17 -28.01 5.87 -35.74
C VAL A 17 -28.83 5.78 -34.46
N ASN A 18 -30.13 6.03 -34.55
CA ASN A 18 -31.03 5.95 -33.43
C ASN A 18 -31.92 4.70 -33.54
N TYR A 19 -32.14 4.02 -32.42
CA TYR A 19 -32.98 2.84 -32.30
C TYR A 19 -34.00 3.00 -31.18
N ASP A 20 -35.17 2.41 -31.37
CA ASP A 20 -36.14 2.14 -30.31
C ASP A 20 -36.25 0.62 -30.18
N LEU A 21 -36.11 0.11 -28.95
CA LEU A 21 -36.23 -1.32 -28.65
C LEU A 21 -37.71 -1.70 -28.47
N PRO A 22 -38.12 -2.95 -28.78
CA PRO A 22 -39.49 -3.39 -28.52
C PRO A 22 -39.68 -3.53 -27.01
N ALA A 23 -40.83 -3.07 -26.50
CA ALA A 23 -41.22 -3.41 -25.14
C ALA A 23 -41.49 -4.92 -25.05
N ASN A 24 -40.93 -5.57 -24.03
CA ASN A 24 -41.12 -6.99 -23.69
C ASN A 24 -40.46 -7.99 -24.67
N GLU A 25 -39.40 -7.59 -25.39
CA GLU A 25 -38.54 -8.50 -26.17
C GLU A 25 -37.05 -8.30 -25.84
N ASN A 26 -36.29 -9.40 -25.76
CA ASN A 26 -34.84 -9.34 -25.52
C ASN A 26 -34.09 -8.77 -26.73
N ALA A 27 -33.19 -7.81 -26.49
CA ALA A 27 -32.42 -7.15 -27.53
C ALA A 27 -31.00 -7.76 -27.64
N LYS A 28 -30.56 -8.09 -28.86
CA LYS A 28 -29.18 -8.55 -29.11
C LYS A 28 -28.37 -7.52 -29.91
N LEU A 29 -27.38 -6.93 -29.27
CA LEU A 29 -26.37 -6.08 -29.90
C LEU A 29 -25.41 -6.96 -30.72
N SER A 30 -24.98 -6.48 -31.90
CA SER A 30 -24.08 -7.25 -32.78
C SER A 30 -22.64 -6.69 -32.79
N PHE A 31 -22.25 -6.08 -31.68
CA PHE A 31 -20.90 -5.63 -31.35
C PHE A 31 -20.49 -6.16 -29.98
N SER A 32 -19.20 -6.08 -29.68
CA SER A 32 -18.56 -6.58 -28.45
C SER A 32 -18.08 -5.40 -27.59
N PRO A 33 -17.72 -5.61 -26.30
CA PRO A 33 -17.23 -4.53 -25.45
C PRO A 33 -16.00 -3.81 -26.01
N SER A 34 -15.12 -4.53 -26.72
CA SER A 34 -13.91 -3.99 -27.38
C SER A 34 -14.18 -2.94 -28.46
N ASP A 35 -15.41 -2.85 -28.96
CA ASP A 35 -15.78 -1.96 -30.06
C ASP A 35 -16.23 -0.57 -29.54
N ILE A 36 -16.44 -0.45 -28.22
CA ILE A 36 -17.03 0.71 -27.53
C ILE A 36 -15.93 1.63 -26.98
N ASP A 37 -16.01 2.91 -27.33
CA ASP A 37 -15.14 4.00 -26.86
C ASP A 37 -15.73 4.73 -25.63
N GLY A 38 -17.06 4.73 -25.50
CA GLY A 38 -17.73 5.31 -24.34
C GLY A 38 -19.23 5.05 -24.27
N LEU A 39 -19.76 5.10 -23.05
CA LEU A 39 -21.18 4.95 -22.72
C LEU A 39 -21.63 6.14 -21.87
N LYS A 40 -22.83 6.65 -22.12
CA LYS A 40 -23.47 7.67 -21.27
C LYS A 40 -24.98 7.68 -21.47
N LEU A 41 -25.70 8.22 -20.50
CA LEU A 41 -27.06 8.69 -20.70
C LEU A 41 -27.04 10.12 -21.24
N ASP A 42 -28.02 10.46 -22.08
CA ASP A 42 -28.33 11.86 -22.41
C ASP A 42 -29.31 12.46 -21.39
N GLY A 43 -29.61 13.77 -21.53
CA GLY A 43 -30.53 14.47 -20.63
C GLY A 43 -31.99 14.00 -20.68
N ASN A 44 -32.33 13.02 -21.51
CA ASN A 44 -33.65 12.42 -21.64
C ASN A 44 -33.66 10.93 -21.22
N GLY A 45 -32.57 10.40 -20.64
CA GLY A 45 -32.45 8.99 -20.27
C GLY A 45 -32.20 8.03 -21.45
N SER A 46 -31.83 8.55 -22.62
CA SER A 46 -31.44 7.73 -23.78
C SER A 46 -29.99 7.26 -23.64
N LEU A 47 -29.72 5.97 -23.91
CA LEU A 47 -28.35 5.45 -23.90
C LEU A 47 -27.62 5.85 -25.19
N VAL A 48 -26.49 6.52 -25.06
CA VAL A 48 -25.58 6.86 -26.15
C VAL A 48 -24.33 6.00 -26.04
N ILE A 49 -24.06 5.22 -27.09
CA ILE A 49 -22.90 4.35 -27.26
C ILE A 49 -22.00 4.95 -28.33
N SER A 50 -20.77 5.32 -27.97
CA SER A 50 -19.72 5.77 -28.89
C SER A 50 -18.80 4.59 -29.24
N PHE A 51 -18.35 4.48 -30.49
CA PHE A 51 -17.51 3.38 -30.96
C PHE A 51 -16.08 3.82 -31.29
N VAL A 52 -15.11 2.91 -31.12
CA VAL A 52 -13.66 3.17 -31.29
C VAL A 52 -13.29 3.58 -32.73
N GLU A 53 -14.01 3.07 -33.74
CA GLU A 53 -13.84 3.49 -35.14
C GLU A 53 -14.58 4.81 -35.49
N GLY A 54 -15.25 5.42 -34.52
CA GLY A 54 -15.96 6.69 -34.62
C GLY A 54 -17.42 6.56 -35.10
N GLY A 55 -18.35 7.23 -34.44
CA GLY A 55 -19.78 7.13 -34.70
C GLY A 55 -20.53 6.70 -33.44
N ASN A 56 -21.85 6.93 -33.41
CA ASN A 56 -22.67 6.75 -32.21
C ASN A 56 -23.95 5.94 -32.50
N VAL A 57 -24.37 5.11 -31.55
CA VAL A 57 -25.72 4.55 -31.48
C VAL A 57 -26.46 5.21 -30.32
N THR A 58 -27.69 5.67 -30.56
CA THR A 58 -28.59 6.16 -29.51
C THR A 58 -29.77 5.22 -29.37
N ILE A 59 -30.05 4.74 -28.15
CA ILE A 59 -31.25 3.97 -27.83
C ILE A 59 -32.21 4.92 -27.11
N ASN A 60 -33.21 5.45 -27.83
CA ASN A 60 -33.99 6.59 -27.31
C ASN A 60 -34.91 6.18 -26.15
N ASN A 61 -35.41 4.94 -26.15
CA ASN A 61 -36.30 4.40 -25.12
C ASN A 61 -35.58 3.52 -24.09
N PHE A 62 -34.28 3.77 -23.83
CA PHE A 62 -33.49 2.89 -22.96
C PHE A 62 -34.03 2.83 -21.52
N GLN A 63 -34.45 3.95 -20.92
CA GLN A 63 -35.20 3.97 -19.65
C GLN A 63 -36.38 2.98 -19.69
N SER A 64 -37.30 3.13 -20.64
CA SER A 64 -38.47 2.23 -20.75
C SER A 64 -38.10 0.78 -21.08
N PHE A 65 -36.93 0.52 -21.66
CA PHE A 65 -36.43 -0.85 -21.86
C PHE A 65 -35.94 -1.48 -20.55
N VAL A 66 -35.32 -0.66 -19.67
CA VAL A 66 -34.91 -1.02 -18.30
C VAL A 66 -36.15 -1.27 -17.42
N ASP A 67 -37.11 -0.34 -17.42
CA ASP A 67 -38.32 -0.39 -16.58
C ASP A 67 -39.13 -1.69 -16.78
N ASN A 68 -39.14 -2.23 -18.01
CA ASN A 68 -39.85 -3.45 -18.38
C ASN A 68 -39.05 -4.75 -18.10
N GLY A 69 -37.90 -4.68 -17.42
CA GLY A 69 -37.12 -5.86 -17.02
C GLY A 69 -36.57 -6.70 -18.18
N ASN A 70 -36.36 -6.09 -19.35
CA ASN A 70 -35.85 -6.79 -20.53
C ASN A 70 -34.37 -7.15 -20.35
N THR A 71 -33.89 -8.16 -21.08
CA THR A 71 -32.45 -8.47 -21.10
C THR A 71 -31.77 -7.95 -22.37
N LEU A 72 -30.56 -7.41 -22.21
CA LEU A 72 -29.67 -7.03 -23.29
C LEU A 72 -28.58 -8.10 -23.42
N THR A 73 -28.21 -8.46 -24.64
CA THR A 73 -27.13 -9.44 -24.88
C THR A 73 -26.19 -8.94 -25.96
N LEU A 74 -24.87 -9.06 -25.75
CA LEU A 74 -23.86 -8.67 -26.73
C LEU A 74 -23.62 -9.76 -27.79
N ALA A 75 -22.80 -9.45 -28.80
CA ALA A 75 -22.54 -10.34 -29.93
C ALA A 75 -21.98 -11.70 -29.49
N ASP A 76 -21.05 -11.67 -28.54
CA ASP A 76 -20.37 -12.80 -27.89
C ASP A 76 -21.27 -13.65 -26.99
N GLY A 77 -22.47 -13.17 -26.63
CA GLY A 77 -23.40 -13.85 -25.74
C GLY A 77 -23.38 -13.34 -24.29
N THR A 78 -22.55 -12.34 -23.97
CA THR A 78 -22.54 -11.68 -22.66
C THR A 78 -23.92 -11.07 -22.38
N ALA A 79 -24.56 -11.50 -21.30
CA ALA A 79 -25.76 -10.84 -20.79
C ALA A 79 -25.35 -9.54 -20.09
N VAL A 80 -26.01 -8.45 -20.45
CA VAL A 80 -25.84 -7.14 -19.80
C VAL A 80 -27.17 -6.84 -19.13
N ASP A 81 -27.15 -6.66 -17.82
CA ASP A 81 -28.32 -6.18 -17.08
C ASP A 81 -28.52 -4.69 -17.43
N PRO A 82 -29.64 -4.31 -18.10
CA PRO A 82 -29.87 -2.92 -18.47
C PRO A 82 -30.03 -2.03 -17.24
N LYS A 83 -30.55 -2.55 -16.11
CA LYS A 83 -30.77 -1.80 -14.88
C LYS A 83 -29.45 -1.37 -14.25
N LEU A 84 -28.53 -2.32 -14.05
CA LEU A 84 -27.18 -2.02 -13.55
C LEU A 84 -26.42 -1.07 -14.49
N LEU A 85 -26.58 -1.24 -15.81
CA LEU A 85 -25.99 -0.33 -16.79
C LEU A 85 -26.60 1.08 -16.73
N PHE A 86 -27.89 1.21 -16.47
CA PHE A 86 -28.56 2.51 -16.36
C PHE A 86 -28.15 3.26 -15.08
N GLU A 87 -28.19 2.55 -13.94
CA GLU A 87 -27.81 3.08 -12.63
C GLU A 87 -26.32 3.45 -12.58
N GLY A 88 -25.44 2.58 -13.11
CA GLY A 88 -24.00 2.83 -13.21
C GLY A 88 -23.61 3.99 -14.14
N LEU A 89 -24.52 4.46 -15.02
CA LEU A 89 -24.34 5.65 -15.84
C LEU A 89 -25.00 6.91 -15.23
N GLY A 90 -25.44 6.85 -13.97
CA GLY A 90 -26.04 7.96 -13.23
C GLY A 90 -27.53 8.16 -13.51
N GLY A 91 -28.21 7.16 -14.06
CA GLY A 91 -29.66 7.17 -14.25
C GLY A 91 -30.41 6.89 -12.95
N ILE A 92 -31.49 7.65 -12.70
CA ILE A 92 -32.35 7.49 -11.52
C ILE A 92 -33.62 6.74 -11.95
N ASN A 93 -33.73 5.46 -11.59
CA ASN A 93 -34.90 4.63 -11.83
C ASN A 93 -36.02 4.94 -10.81
N ASP A 94 -36.83 5.96 -11.08
CA ASP A 94 -37.85 6.44 -10.13
C ASP A 94 -39.24 5.75 -10.28
N ASN A 95 -39.33 4.63 -11.01
CA ASN A 95 -40.59 3.89 -11.18
C ASN A 95 -40.44 2.38 -11.03
N ARG A 96 -40.81 1.87 -9.85
CA ARG A 96 -41.24 0.47 -9.68
C ARG A 96 -42.68 0.34 -10.17
N ALA A 97 -42.98 -0.72 -10.93
CA ALA A 97 -44.14 -1.55 -10.64
C ALA A 97 -44.14 -2.82 -11.51
N ALA A 98 -43.97 -3.97 -10.87
CA ALA A 98 -44.68 -5.15 -11.37
C ALA A 98 -46.17 -5.01 -10.99
N ALA A 99 -47.06 -5.69 -11.71
CA ALA A 99 -48.47 -5.76 -11.30
C ALA A 99 -48.54 -6.28 -9.86
N ASN A 100 -49.28 -5.56 -8.99
CA ASN A 100 -49.37 -5.67 -7.52
C ASN A 100 -48.55 -4.67 -6.66
N ASP A 101 -47.58 -3.91 -7.21
CA ASP A 101 -46.87 -2.88 -6.42
C ASP A 101 -47.75 -1.65 -6.10
N LEU A 102 -47.55 -1.04 -4.93
CA LEU A 102 -48.31 0.14 -4.47
C LEU A 102 -47.81 1.42 -5.16
N ILE A 103 -48.60 1.96 -6.10
CA ILE A 103 -48.23 3.15 -6.88
C ILE A 103 -48.53 4.44 -6.10
N LYS A 104 -47.51 5.24 -5.78
CA LYS A 104 -47.66 6.51 -5.08
C LYS A 104 -48.06 7.66 -6.01
N ILE A 105 -48.93 8.55 -5.53
CA ILE A 105 -49.37 9.79 -6.21
C ILE A 105 -49.29 10.91 -5.16
N GLY A 106 -48.31 11.81 -5.30
CA GLY A 106 -48.02 12.87 -4.32
C GLY A 106 -48.70 14.21 -4.60
N VAL A 107 -48.33 15.25 -3.85
CA VAL A 107 -48.74 16.64 -4.10
C VAL A 107 -48.07 17.17 -5.39
N PRO A 108 -48.82 17.65 -6.40
CA PRO A 108 -48.23 18.25 -7.58
C PRO A 108 -47.48 19.55 -7.27
N ALA A 109 -46.40 19.81 -8.01
CA ALA A 109 -45.67 21.08 -7.93
C ALA A 109 -46.60 22.30 -8.17
N ASP A 110 -46.25 23.45 -7.60
CA ASP A 110 -47.09 24.67 -7.59
C ASP A 110 -47.69 25.03 -8.95
N GLY A 111 -49.01 25.05 -9.03
CA GLY A 111 -49.77 25.33 -10.26
C GLY A 111 -49.71 24.26 -11.36
N ALA A 112 -48.98 23.15 -11.17
CA ALA A 112 -48.90 22.07 -12.13
C ALA A 112 -50.21 21.25 -12.18
N THR A 113 -50.42 20.52 -13.29
CA THR A 113 -51.53 19.57 -13.42
C THR A 113 -50.96 18.22 -13.78
N GLU A 114 -51.11 17.27 -12.87
CA GLU A 114 -50.75 15.87 -13.03
C GLU A 114 -51.99 15.08 -13.50
N GLN A 115 -51.80 14.14 -14.43
CA GLN A 115 -52.91 13.38 -15.01
C GLN A 115 -52.65 11.88 -14.84
N VAL A 116 -53.53 11.23 -14.08
CA VAL A 116 -53.43 9.83 -13.66
C VAL A 116 -54.49 9.00 -14.39
N THR A 117 -54.15 7.77 -14.75
CA THR A 117 -55.10 6.77 -15.29
C THR A 117 -55.01 5.52 -14.43
N LEU A 118 -56.14 5.08 -13.86
CA LEU A 118 -56.18 3.92 -12.96
C LEU A 118 -56.28 2.61 -13.74
N GLU A 119 -55.50 1.61 -13.34
CA GLU A 119 -55.55 0.26 -13.88
C GLU A 119 -56.37 -0.70 -12.99
N LYS A 120 -56.98 -1.71 -13.59
CA LYS A 120 -57.87 -2.64 -12.87
C LYS A 120 -57.06 -3.59 -11.99
N GLY A 121 -57.50 -3.75 -10.73
CA GLY A 121 -56.81 -4.57 -9.74
C GLY A 121 -55.51 -3.98 -9.17
N GLN A 122 -55.09 -2.80 -9.61
CA GLN A 122 -53.88 -2.15 -9.11
C GLN A 122 -54.16 -1.35 -7.82
N LYS A 123 -53.16 -1.27 -6.94
CA LYS A 123 -53.22 -0.47 -5.70
C LYS A 123 -52.48 0.86 -5.88
N TYR A 124 -53.11 1.95 -5.43
CA TYR A 124 -52.52 3.29 -5.41
C TYR A 124 -52.50 3.85 -3.98
N LEU A 125 -51.45 4.60 -3.64
CA LEU A 125 -51.36 5.41 -2.44
C LEU A 125 -51.39 6.90 -2.83
N LEU A 126 -52.41 7.61 -2.37
CA LEU A 126 -52.48 9.06 -2.41
C LEU A 126 -51.61 9.60 -1.27
N ASP A 127 -50.38 9.97 -1.60
CA ASP A 127 -49.28 10.33 -0.67
C ASP A 127 -49.30 11.84 -0.36
N PHE A 128 -50.43 12.27 0.21
CA PHE A 128 -50.72 13.64 0.64
C PHE A 128 -51.78 13.66 1.74
N ASP A 129 -51.84 14.75 2.51
CA ASP A 129 -52.87 14.97 3.55
C ASP A 129 -54.11 15.66 2.94
N LEU A 130 -55.31 15.29 3.40
CA LEU A 130 -56.57 15.91 2.93
C LEU A 130 -56.62 17.42 3.21
N THR A 131 -55.93 17.89 4.25
CA THR A 131 -55.80 19.31 4.59
C THR A 131 -55.00 20.12 3.58
N GLU A 132 -54.22 19.48 2.70
CA GLU A 132 -53.48 20.15 1.61
C GLU A 132 -54.38 20.40 0.37
N THR A 133 -55.63 19.91 0.40
CA THR A 133 -56.57 19.98 -0.72
C THR A 133 -57.61 21.10 -0.56
N GLN A 134 -57.87 21.85 -1.64
CA GLN A 134 -58.99 22.79 -1.76
C GLN A 134 -60.32 22.10 -2.17
N GLY A 135 -60.33 20.77 -2.24
CA GLY A 135 -61.50 19.96 -2.60
C GLY A 135 -61.42 19.30 -3.98
N ALA A 136 -62.34 18.35 -4.20
CA ALA A 136 -62.41 17.51 -5.39
C ALA A 136 -63.74 17.64 -6.14
N ASP A 137 -63.63 17.69 -7.47
CA ASP A 137 -64.73 17.86 -8.42
C ASP A 137 -64.81 16.63 -9.35
N MET A 138 -66.02 16.12 -9.60
CA MET A 138 -66.26 15.12 -10.64
C MET A 138 -66.75 15.80 -11.93
N LYS A 139 -66.03 15.63 -13.03
CA LYS A 139 -66.37 16.23 -14.35
C LYS A 139 -66.17 15.21 -15.46
N ASN A 140 -67.25 14.92 -16.21
CA ASN A 140 -67.26 14.01 -17.36
C ASN A 140 -66.65 12.61 -17.08
N GLY A 141 -66.88 12.06 -15.88
CA GLY A 141 -66.34 10.75 -15.45
C GLY A 141 -64.89 10.78 -14.94
N GLN A 142 -64.28 11.96 -14.89
CA GLN A 142 -62.95 12.21 -14.33
C GLN A 142 -63.07 12.80 -12.93
N MET A 143 -62.16 12.44 -12.03
CA MET A 143 -61.98 13.11 -10.73
C MET A 143 -60.89 14.17 -10.86
N VAL A 144 -61.12 15.36 -10.30
CA VAL A 144 -60.14 16.45 -10.25
C VAL A 144 -59.96 16.89 -8.81
N ILE A 145 -58.77 16.66 -8.24
CA ILE A 145 -58.37 17.12 -6.90
C ILE A 145 -57.58 18.42 -7.07
N ASN A 146 -57.90 19.45 -6.30
CA ASN A 146 -57.22 20.75 -6.33
C ASN A 146 -56.47 20.95 -5.00
N PHE A 147 -55.27 21.53 -5.04
CA PHE A 147 -54.40 21.73 -3.88
C PHE A 147 -54.28 23.22 -3.50
N GLU A 148 -53.89 23.52 -2.26
CA GLU A 148 -53.72 24.91 -1.78
C GLU A 148 -52.66 25.68 -2.59
N ASN A 149 -51.59 25.01 -3.04
CA ASN A 149 -50.55 25.56 -3.92
C ASN A 149 -51.00 25.79 -5.38
N GLY A 150 -52.29 25.59 -5.69
CA GLY A 150 -52.85 25.71 -7.03
C GLY A 150 -52.58 24.51 -7.96
N GLY A 151 -51.83 23.51 -7.49
CA GLY A 151 -51.62 22.24 -8.17
C GLY A 151 -52.91 21.42 -8.30
N LYS A 152 -52.92 20.47 -9.24
CA LYS A 152 -54.09 19.63 -9.55
C LYS A 152 -53.72 18.20 -9.93
N ILE A 153 -54.48 17.24 -9.43
CA ILE A 153 -54.47 15.85 -9.94
C ILE A 153 -55.76 15.63 -10.72
N VAL A 154 -55.65 15.06 -11.92
CA VAL A 154 -56.77 14.69 -12.79
C VAL A 154 -56.75 13.19 -13.02
N ILE A 155 -57.61 12.44 -12.31
CA ILE A 155 -57.79 11.00 -12.54
C ILE A 155 -58.76 10.82 -13.72
N ALA A 156 -58.19 10.55 -14.90
CA ALA A 156 -58.82 10.73 -16.19
C ALA A 156 -59.88 9.67 -16.55
N ASN A 157 -59.90 8.53 -15.87
CA ASN A 157 -60.80 7.40 -16.12
C ASN A 157 -61.57 6.92 -14.88
N TYR A 158 -61.58 7.70 -13.79
CA TYR A 158 -62.08 7.30 -12.46
C TYR A 158 -63.42 6.54 -12.51
N GLU A 159 -64.47 7.12 -13.12
CA GLU A 159 -65.82 6.53 -13.12
C GLU A 159 -65.92 5.21 -13.93
N GLN A 160 -64.95 4.94 -14.83
CA GLN A 160 -64.88 3.69 -15.58
C GLN A 160 -64.01 2.64 -14.88
N ALA A 161 -62.93 3.07 -14.22
CA ALA A 161 -62.02 2.19 -13.48
C ALA A 161 -62.72 1.58 -12.26
N MET A 162 -63.45 2.38 -11.48
CA MET A 162 -64.14 1.94 -10.27
C MET A 162 -65.39 1.06 -10.54
N LYS A 163 -65.77 0.83 -11.81
CA LYS A 163 -66.92 -0.02 -12.19
C LYS A 163 -66.47 -1.40 -12.66
N GLY A 164 -66.43 -2.36 -11.73
CA GLY A 164 -66.20 -3.78 -12.03
C GLY A 164 -65.89 -4.62 -10.80
N ALA A 165 -65.71 -5.93 -11.01
CA ALA A 165 -65.26 -6.84 -9.96
C ALA A 165 -63.76 -6.65 -9.61
N ASP A 166 -62.99 -6.07 -10.53
CA ASP A 166 -61.55 -5.78 -10.40
C ASP A 166 -61.31 -4.26 -10.37
N ALA A 167 -62.05 -3.54 -9.50
CA ALA A 167 -61.82 -2.10 -9.31
C ALA A 167 -60.43 -1.84 -8.67
N PRO A 168 -59.73 -0.75 -9.02
CA PRO A 168 -58.50 -0.37 -8.33
C PRO A 168 -58.75 0.00 -6.87
N GLU A 169 -57.73 -0.23 -6.04
CA GLU A 169 -57.72 0.17 -4.62
C GLU A 169 -57.03 1.54 -4.49
N LEU A 170 -57.68 2.50 -3.85
CA LEU A 170 -57.16 3.86 -3.62
C LEU A 170 -57.01 4.10 -2.13
N ASN A 171 -55.79 3.98 -1.61
CA ASN A 171 -55.44 4.22 -0.22
C ASN A 171 -54.96 5.66 -0.02
N LEU A 172 -55.21 6.24 1.16
CA LEU A 172 -54.67 7.55 1.53
C LEU A 172 -53.54 7.39 2.54
N ALA A 173 -52.51 8.25 2.46
CA ALA A 173 -51.40 8.26 3.43
C ALA A 173 -51.77 8.92 4.78
N SER A 174 -52.91 9.61 4.88
CA SER A 174 -53.37 10.20 6.15
C SER A 174 -53.71 9.13 7.20
N LYS A 175 -53.44 9.43 8.48
CA LYS A 175 -53.46 8.49 9.64
C LYS A 175 -54.84 7.94 10.08
N THR A 176 -55.75 7.68 9.16
CA THR A 176 -57.05 7.04 9.40
C THR A 176 -57.28 5.93 8.38
N CYS A 177 -57.30 4.69 8.86
CA CYS A 177 -57.39 3.45 8.07
C CYS A 177 -58.59 3.38 7.10
N ILE A 178 -58.35 2.79 5.91
CA ILE A 178 -59.19 2.51 4.72
C ILE A 178 -60.38 3.45 4.40
N VAL A 179 -60.37 3.94 3.15
CA VAL A 179 -61.50 4.54 2.45
C VAL A 179 -61.86 3.64 1.26
N THR A 180 -63.11 3.19 1.12
CA THR A 180 -63.53 2.46 -0.09
C THR A 180 -63.96 3.43 -1.20
N GLY A 181 -64.02 2.95 -2.46
CA GLY A 181 -64.08 3.80 -3.65
C GLY A 181 -65.17 4.88 -3.69
N ASP A 182 -66.32 4.68 -3.05
CA ASP A 182 -67.43 5.66 -3.03
C ASP A 182 -67.27 6.74 -1.92
N ASP A 183 -66.48 6.47 -0.87
CA ASP A 183 -66.33 7.34 0.30
C ASP A 183 -65.36 8.50 0.06
N LEU A 184 -64.38 8.32 -0.84
CA LEU A 184 -63.30 9.28 -1.13
C LEU A 184 -63.83 10.65 -1.59
N ILE A 185 -64.82 10.66 -2.49
CA ILE A 185 -65.43 11.90 -2.99
C ILE A 185 -66.19 12.62 -1.87
N THR A 186 -66.96 11.87 -1.08
CA THR A 186 -67.80 12.39 0.00
C THR A 186 -66.95 13.08 1.06
N ASN A 187 -65.83 12.47 1.45
CA ASN A 187 -64.91 13.00 2.45
C ASN A 187 -64.19 14.27 1.97
N ILE A 188 -63.67 14.30 0.74
CA ILE A 188 -63.00 15.48 0.20
C ILE A 188 -64.00 16.66 0.01
N GLN A 189 -65.24 16.39 -0.39
CA GLN A 189 -66.27 17.43 -0.55
C GLN A 189 -66.82 17.97 0.79
N ALA A 190 -66.73 17.19 1.87
CA ALA A 190 -67.11 17.65 3.21
C ALA A 190 -66.11 18.69 3.79
N MET A 191 -64.82 18.56 3.46
CA MET A 191 -63.76 19.45 3.96
C MET A 191 -63.65 20.79 3.19
N GLY A 192 -63.98 20.80 1.90
CA GLY A 192 -63.84 21.97 1.00
C GLY A 192 -64.79 23.16 1.21
N LYS A 193 -65.35 23.37 2.40
CA LYS A 193 -66.25 24.50 2.73
C LYS A 193 -65.59 25.53 3.65
N THR A 194 -64.60 26.24 3.13
CA THR A 194 -64.02 27.41 3.80
C THR A 194 -64.96 28.63 3.73
N ALA A 195 -65.25 29.23 4.88
CA ALA A 195 -65.86 30.55 4.95
C ALA A 195 -64.79 31.61 4.57
N THR A 196 -65.10 32.44 3.59
CA THR A 196 -64.19 33.48 3.06
C THR A 196 -64.22 34.78 3.90
N PRO A 197 -63.19 35.65 3.79
CA PRO A 197 -62.61 36.35 4.95
C PRO A 197 -62.95 37.85 5.04
N GLU A 198 -62.53 38.48 6.15
CA GLU A 198 -62.38 39.94 6.26
C GLU A 198 -60.89 40.34 6.38
N VAL A 199 -60.54 41.51 5.84
CA VAL A 199 -59.19 41.85 5.35
C VAL A 199 -58.47 42.87 6.25
N ALA A 200 -57.13 42.86 6.16
CA ALA A 200 -56.17 43.98 6.27
C ALA A 200 -55.33 44.02 7.58
N VAL A 201 -54.04 44.45 7.62
CA VAL A 201 -53.22 45.25 6.69
C VAL A 201 -51.74 44.80 6.72
N VAL A 202 -51.16 44.55 5.52
CA VAL A 202 -49.83 44.96 4.98
C VAL A 202 -48.71 45.40 5.96
N GLU A 203 -47.49 44.82 5.83
CA GLU A 203 -46.28 45.58 5.46
C GLU A 203 -45.15 44.74 4.81
N GLU A 204 -44.48 45.43 3.88
CA GLU A 204 -43.45 45.14 2.87
C GLU A 204 -42.25 44.23 3.30
N GLU A 205 -41.86 43.22 2.51
CA GLU A 205 -41.04 43.26 1.28
C GLU A 205 -39.53 43.56 1.50
N LYS A 206 -38.65 42.54 1.37
CA LYS A 206 -37.55 42.52 0.36
C LYS A 206 -36.62 41.30 0.34
N GLU A 207 -36.47 40.78 -0.87
CA GLU A 207 -35.30 40.20 -1.55
C GLU A 207 -33.97 39.85 -0.81
N ASN A 208 -33.64 38.55 -0.87
CA ASN A 208 -32.60 37.98 -1.78
C ASN A 208 -31.08 38.07 -1.45
N VAL A 209 -30.34 37.10 -2.01
CA VAL A 209 -28.88 36.99 -2.24
C VAL A 209 -27.93 36.67 -1.07
N GLY A 210 -27.76 35.36 -0.80
CA GLY A 210 -26.59 34.59 -1.27
C GLY A 210 -25.12 34.94 -0.92
N ARG A 211 -24.39 33.89 -0.49
CA ARG A 211 -22.93 33.60 -0.59
C ARG A 211 -21.98 34.02 0.56
N LYS A 212 -21.50 32.96 1.26
CA LYS A 212 -20.13 32.61 1.70
C LYS A 212 -19.10 33.75 1.95
N SER A 213 -18.41 33.71 3.11
CA SER A 213 -16.94 33.43 3.24
C SER A 213 -16.23 34.09 4.45
N LYS A 214 -15.53 33.25 5.25
CA LYS A 214 -14.19 33.44 5.88
C LYS A 214 -13.86 34.43 7.03
N VAL A 215 -12.98 33.92 7.91
CA VAL A 215 -12.01 34.50 8.89
C VAL A 215 -12.48 35.35 10.08
N ALA A 216 -11.83 35.10 11.23
CA ALA A 216 -11.25 36.16 12.07
C ALA A 216 -9.98 35.65 12.79
N ASP A 217 -8.87 36.37 12.62
CA ASP A 217 -7.68 36.36 13.50
C ASP A 217 -7.80 37.52 14.50
N ALA A 218 -7.17 37.42 15.68
CA ALA A 218 -6.87 38.58 16.53
C ALA A 218 -5.74 38.30 17.55
N ASP A 219 -4.65 39.06 17.44
CA ASP A 219 -3.55 39.17 18.42
C ASP A 219 -4.00 39.81 19.76
N MET A 220 -3.21 39.59 20.83
CA MET A 220 -2.68 40.67 21.70
C MET A 220 -1.51 40.19 22.60
N GLU A 221 -0.55 41.09 22.87
CA GLU A 221 0.71 40.84 23.60
C GLU A 221 0.63 41.04 25.14
N GLY A 222 1.58 40.47 25.90
CA GLY A 222 2.30 41.26 26.94
C GLY A 222 2.37 40.81 28.42
N LYS A 223 3.52 40.21 28.78
CA LYS A 223 4.36 40.41 30.01
C LYS A 223 4.06 39.79 31.41
N GLU A 224 5.05 38.96 31.82
CA GLU A 224 5.88 38.95 33.07
C GLU A 224 5.41 38.32 34.42
N ASP A 225 6.28 37.40 34.91
CA ASP A 225 6.51 36.87 36.28
C ASP A 225 5.33 36.26 37.09
N ILE A 226 5.46 35.16 37.87
CA ILE A 226 6.58 34.56 38.64
C ILE A 226 6.36 33.02 38.80
N GLY A 227 7.43 32.20 38.89
CA GLY A 227 7.36 30.72 39.09
C GLY A 227 7.28 30.25 40.56
N PRO A 228 7.59 28.97 40.92
CA PRO A 228 8.17 27.87 40.10
C PRO A 228 7.48 26.47 40.25
N GLY A 229 7.91 25.46 39.47
CA GLY A 229 7.45 24.07 39.68
C GLY A 229 7.85 22.96 38.68
N ASN A 230 9.16 22.68 38.52
CA ASN A 230 9.77 21.46 37.94
C ASN A 230 9.23 20.83 36.64
N ALA A 231 10.04 20.89 35.57
CA ALA A 231 10.12 19.85 34.54
C ALA A 231 11.59 19.58 34.19
N THR A 232 12.00 18.30 34.17
CA THR A 232 13.33 17.88 33.69
C THR A 232 13.26 17.46 32.23
N LYS A 233 14.11 18.06 31.40
CA LYS A 233 14.38 17.72 30.00
C LYS A 233 15.90 17.63 29.84
N LEU A 234 16.37 16.93 28.81
CA LEU A 234 17.54 17.21 27.93
C LEU A 234 18.20 15.90 27.48
N ALA A 235 18.83 15.80 26.30
CA ALA A 235 18.52 16.33 24.97
C ALA A 235 19.55 15.75 23.97
N TYR A 236 19.13 15.59 22.72
CA TYR A 236 19.99 15.24 21.59
C TYR A 236 20.52 16.52 20.92
N LYS A 237 21.75 16.50 20.37
CA LYS A 237 22.20 17.48 19.36
C LYS A 237 23.43 17.00 18.58
N ALA A 238 23.52 17.42 17.33
CA ALA A 238 24.59 17.13 16.37
C ALA A 238 25.14 18.46 15.76
N PRO A 239 25.97 18.51 14.69
CA PRO A 239 27.40 18.80 14.83
C PRO A 239 27.91 19.99 13.96
N GLU A 240 29.16 20.44 14.20
CA GLU A 240 29.91 21.38 13.34
C GLU A 240 31.42 21.01 13.31
N ALA A 241 32.20 21.61 12.39
CA ALA A 241 33.49 21.08 11.90
C ALA A 241 34.78 21.85 12.33
N GLU A 242 35.93 21.21 12.06
CA GLU A 242 37.37 21.61 12.03
C GLU A 242 37.69 23.10 11.70
N PRO A 243 38.87 23.71 12.08
CA PRO A 243 40.22 23.12 11.84
C PRO A 243 41.50 23.54 12.66
N THR A 244 42.60 22.78 12.44
CA THR A 244 44.06 23.15 12.30
C THR A 244 45.01 23.53 13.47
N ALA A 245 46.11 22.73 13.55
CA ALA A 245 47.57 23.08 13.53
C ALA A 245 48.42 23.44 14.80
N GLU A 246 49.74 23.16 14.68
CA GLU A 246 50.92 23.53 15.52
C GLU A 246 51.09 22.80 16.90
N GLU A 247 52.25 22.34 17.40
CA GLU A 247 53.67 22.28 16.92
C GLU A 247 54.53 21.26 17.76
N LEU A 248 55.51 20.60 17.11
CA LEU A 248 56.87 20.15 17.58
C LEU A 248 57.16 19.13 18.72
N ALA A 249 58.19 18.29 18.45
CA ALA A 249 59.16 17.59 19.36
C ALA A 249 58.67 16.40 20.24
N GLU A 250 59.46 15.38 20.61
CA GLU A 250 60.81 14.86 20.24
C GLU A 250 60.99 13.41 20.80
N ILE A 251 61.82 12.58 20.13
CA ILE A 251 62.73 11.52 20.67
C ILE A 251 62.19 10.40 21.62
N GLU A 252 62.50 9.13 21.28
CA GLU A 252 62.26 7.93 22.11
C GLU A 252 63.12 7.81 23.38
N THR A 253 62.66 7.02 24.36
CA THR A 253 63.51 5.99 25.02
C THR A 253 62.69 4.88 25.70
N ALA A 254 63.31 3.72 25.95
CA ALA A 254 62.63 2.42 26.11
C ALA A 254 62.39 1.90 27.55
N ALA A 255 61.54 0.86 27.63
CA ALA A 255 61.69 -0.40 28.40
C ALA A 255 60.67 -0.76 29.53
N GLY A 256 60.10 -1.99 29.46
CA GLY A 256 60.20 -2.92 30.61
C GLY A 256 58.98 -3.67 31.21
N GLY A 257 58.44 -4.72 30.53
CA GLY A 257 57.86 -5.94 31.15
C GLY A 257 56.49 -5.88 31.89
N ALA A 258 55.81 -6.99 32.24
CA ALA A 258 55.92 -8.42 31.87
C ALA A 258 54.65 -9.21 32.32
N GLY A 259 54.24 -10.29 31.61
CA GLY A 259 53.17 -11.21 32.09
C GLY A 259 52.61 -12.21 31.05
N ARG A 260 52.64 -13.52 31.36
CA ARG A 260 52.14 -14.67 30.57
C ARG A 260 51.83 -15.85 31.52
N PRO A 261 51.29 -17.01 31.08
CA PRO A 261 50.80 -17.41 29.74
C PRO A 261 49.26 -17.47 29.70
N ALA A 262 48.51 -18.03 28.73
CA ALA A 262 48.79 -18.82 27.50
C ALA A 262 47.64 -18.56 26.46
N GLY A 263 47.66 -18.92 25.18
CA GLY A 263 48.62 -19.68 24.35
C GLY A 263 48.28 -21.18 24.24
N GLY A 264 48.07 -21.81 23.08
CA GLY A 264 48.01 -21.37 21.66
C GLY A 264 47.52 -22.57 20.80
N GLY A 265 47.39 -22.54 19.47
CA GLY A 265 47.73 -21.55 18.43
C GLY A 265 46.96 -21.90 17.13
N TYR A 266 47.38 -21.58 15.90
CA TYR A 266 48.67 -21.02 15.46
C TYR A 266 48.53 -20.13 14.21
N GLY A 267 49.36 -19.08 14.17
CA GLY A 267 49.75 -18.34 12.97
C GLY A 267 51.22 -17.92 13.11
N PHE A 268 51.99 -18.11 12.03
CA PHE A 268 53.40 -17.78 11.77
C PHE A 268 54.28 -17.16 12.88
N ASN A 269 55.09 -18.01 13.55
CA ASN A 269 56.51 -17.71 13.80
C ASN A 269 57.29 -19.00 14.16
N SER A 270 57.95 -19.62 13.18
CA SER A 270 58.67 -20.89 13.36
C SER A 270 60.17 -20.67 13.61
N ARG A 271 60.58 -20.66 14.89
CA ARG A 271 62.01 -20.86 15.23
C ARG A 271 62.42 -22.32 14.96
N PRO A 272 63.66 -22.58 14.53
CA PRO A 272 64.12 -23.94 14.27
C PRO A 272 64.30 -24.72 15.57
N GLY A 273 63.73 -25.92 15.61
CA GLY A 273 63.84 -26.88 16.72
C GLY A 273 63.56 -28.28 16.21
N THR A 274 64.61 -29.07 16.02
CA THR A 274 64.60 -30.46 15.56
C THR A 274 64.01 -31.43 16.60
N GLU A 275 63.56 -32.61 16.16
CA GLU A 275 63.75 -33.96 16.75
C GLU A 275 62.80 -34.97 16.03
N PRO A 276 63.07 -36.28 16.07
CA PRO A 276 63.98 -37.02 15.19
C PRO A 276 63.20 -37.91 14.16
N PHE A 277 63.88 -38.70 13.32
CA PHE A 277 63.61 -40.15 13.18
C PHE A 277 64.62 -40.88 12.26
N GLN A 278 65.36 -41.84 12.86
CA GLN A 278 65.89 -43.10 12.33
C GLN A 278 66.59 -43.18 10.95
N GLY A 279 67.79 -43.77 10.93
CA GLY A 279 68.33 -44.25 9.66
C GLY A 279 69.51 -45.23 9.72
N LYS A 280 70.74 -44.72 9.88
CA LYS A 280 72.03 -45.45 9.73
C LYS A 280 72.32 -45.99 8.29
N PRO A 281 73.59 -46.32 7.93
CA PRO A 281 74.76 -46.50 8.82
C PRO A 281 76.00 -45.63 8.52
N ASP A 282 76.58 -45.14 9.61
CA ASP A 282 78.01 -45.11 9.97
C ASP A 282 79.09 -45.06 8.86
N ILE A 283 79.70 -43.88 8.68
CA ILE A 283 81.14 -43.77 8.33
C ILE A 283 81.81 -42.71 9.23
N GLY A 284 82.51 -43.20 10.26
CA GLY A 284 83.75 -42.67 10.87
C GLY A 284 83.94 -41.17 11.19
N PRO A 285 84.21 -40.79 12.46
CA PRO A 285 84.71 -39.44 12.77
C PRO A 285 86.18 -39.26 12.38
N LEU A 286 86.49 -38.18 11.66
CA LEU A 286 87.84 -37.62 11.56
C LEU A 286 87.95 -36.43 12.53
N GLY A 287 89.06 -36.39 13.27
CA GLY A 287 89.20 -35.57 14.48
C GLY A 287 89.59 -34.11 14.27
N GLN A 288 89.65 -33.38 15.38
CA GLN A 288 90.18 -32.02 15.45
C GLN A 288 91.61 -31.94 14.93
N THR A 289 91.90 -30.92 14.12
CA THR A 289 93.25 -30.37 13.97
C THR A 289 93.29 -28.96 14.55
N GLN A 290 94.11 -28.78 15.57
CA GLN A 290 94.50 -27.45 16.05
C GLN A 290 95.38 -26.78 15.00
N LEU A 291 95.19 -25.48 14.79
CA LEU A 291 96.26 -24.61 14.29
C LEU A 291 96.42 -23.44 15.27
N SER A 292 97.57 -23.40 15.93
CA SER A 292 97.99 -22.32 16.79
C SER A 292 98.57 -21.17 15.97
N TYR A 293 98.46 -19.95 16.49
CA TYR A 293 99.39 -18.89 16.14
C TYR A 293 100.14 -18.48 17.42
N GLU A 294 101.41 -18.85 17.49
CA GLU A 294 102.29 -18.48 18.60
C GLU A 294 102.85 -17.08 18.35
N ALA A 295 102.57 -16.12 19.24
CA ALA A 295 103.36 -14.91 19.32
C ALA A 295 104.73 -15.25 19.94
N PRO A 296 105.87 -14.82 19.36
CA PRO A 296 107.18 -15.08 19.95
C PRO A 296 107.32 -14.40 21.31
N ARG A 297 107.57 -15.18 22.36
CA ARG A 297 107.99 -14.63 23.66
C ARG A 297 109.41 -14.07 23.54
N LEU A 298 109.58 -12.82 23.92
CA LEU A 298 110.89 -12.27 24.29
C LEU A 298 111.37 -12.93 25.58
N ASP A 299 112.60 -13.46 25.56
CA ASP A 299 113.24 -14.13 26.69
C ASP A 299 114.00 -13.12 27.59
N PRO A 300 113.62 -12.95 28.86
CA PRO A 300 114.28 -12.01 29.76
C PRO A 300 115.48 -12.65 30.50
N GLY A 301 116.59 -12.93 29.81
CA GLY A 301 117.85 -13.16 30.54
C GLY A 301 119.06 -13.82 29.86
N ARG A 302 119.83 -13.06 29.05
CA ARG A 302 121.32 -13.00 29.14
C ARG A 302 121.92 -11.85 28.30
N PRO A 303 123.12 -11.32 28.61
CA PRO A 303 123.48 -9.95 28.21
C PRO A 303 124.72 -9.80 27.29
N PHE A 304 124.83 -8.60 26.69
CA PHE A 304 126.01 -7.96 26.07
C PHE A 304 126.80 -8.68 24.97
N ILE A 305 126.84 -8.06 23.77
CA ILE A 305 128.08 -7.42 23.29
C ILE A 305 127.71 -6.02 22.76
N ASP A 306 128.50 -5.02 23.16
CA ASP A 306 128.43 -3.64 22.69
C ASP A 306 129.63 -3.37 21.78
N GLN A 307 129.39 -3.02 20.50
CA GLN A 307 130.38 -2.34 19.65
C GLN A 307 129.67 -1.38 18.66
N PRO A 308 130.12 -0.12 18.57
CA PRO A 308 129.47 0.89 17.75
C PRO A 308 130.03 0.98 16.31
N ASN A 309 129.20 1.42 15.37
CA ASN A 309 129.45 2.41 14.29
C ASN A 309 128.79 2.07 12.92
N ASN A 310 127.88 2.97 12.49
CA ASN A 310 127.55 3.34 11.09
C ASN A 310 126.64 2.39 10.27
N PRO A 311 125.79 2.88 9.32
CA PRO A 311 125.38 4.25 8.95
C PRO A 311 123.88 4.52 9.29
N PRO A 312 123.20 5.63 8.90
CA PRO A 312 121.74 5.72 9.08
C PRO A 312 121.05 4.68 8.19
N ALA A 313 119.97 4.08 8.71
CA ALA A 313 119.10 3.24 7.90
C ALA A 313 118.24 4.14 7.02
N ASN A 314 118.39 4.05 5.70
CA ASN A 314 117.34 4.48 4.78
C ASN A 314 116.07 3.68 5.15
N SER A 315 115.02 4.39 5.55
CA SER A 315 113.76 3.80 5.97
C SER A 315 112.64 4.31 5.07
N GLY A 316 112.53 3.72 3.89
CA GLY A 316 111.48 4.05 2.92
C GLY A 316 110.06 4.05 3.49
N PRO A 317 109.13 4.80 2.87
CA PRO A 317 107.88 5.21 3.50
C PRO A 317 106.91 4.05 3.71
N LEU A 318 106.05 4.18 4.71
CA LEU A 318 104.91 3.30 4.96
C LEU A 318 103.61 4.08 4.70
N ALA A 319 102.80 3.61 3.75
CA ALA A 319 101.48 4.17 3.50
C ALA A 319 100.40 3.14 3.85
N ILE A 320 99.48 3.52 4.71
CA ILE A 320 98.26 2.77 5.02
C ILE A 320 97.12 3.46 4.27
N GLY A 321 96.50 2.74 3.33
CA GLY A 321 95.33 3.24 2.61
C GLY A 321 94.17 3.54 3.56
N PRO A 322 93.29 4.50 3.22
CA PRO A 322 92.11 4.80 4.01
C PRO A 322 91.19 3.57 4.08
N ALA A 323 90.30 3.56 5.07
CA ALA A 323 89.10 2.73 4.99
C ALA A 323 88.29 3.11 3.73
N ALA A 324 87.62 2.11 3.13
CA ALA A 324 86.78 2.31 1.95
C ALA A 324 85.77 3.44 2.19
N LYS A 325 85.61 4.30 1.19
CA LYS A 325 84.63 5.39 1.20
C LYS A 325 83.41 4.97 0.42
N PHE A 326 82.23 5.25 0.97
CA PHE A 326 80.96 4.94 0.35
C PHE A 326 80.35 6.21 -0.23
N ILE A 327 79.74 6.07 -1.40
CA ILE A 327 78.83 7.04 -2.02
C ILE A 327 77.60 6.28 -2.53
N ASP A 328 76.54 7.01 -2.80
CA ASP A 328 75.19 6.50 -3.08
C ASP A 328 74.62 7.38 -4.18
N GLU A 329 74.23 6.77 -5.30
CA GLU A 329 73.80 7.46 -6.52
C GLU A 329 72.38 8.06 -6.41
N THR A 330 71.56 7.63 -5.43
CA THR A 330 70.22 8.18 -5.12
C THR A 330 70.20 9.70 -4.99
N ASN A 331 71.30 10.30 -4.53
CA ASN A 331 71.39 11.73 -4.28
C ASN A 331 71.96 12.54 -5.46
N LEU A 332 72.34 11.89 -6.57
CA LEU A 332 73.01 12.53 -7.70
C LEU A 332 72.14 13.58 -8.41
N ALA A 333 70.80 13.43 -8.36
CA ALA A 333 69.82 14.45 -8.78
C ALA A 333 70.06 15.83 -8.16
N ASN A 334 70.54 15.86 -6.91
CA ASN A 334 70.80 17.09 -6.15
C ASN A 334 72.15 17.75 -6.53
N GLY A 335 72.87 17.15 -7.49
CA GLY A 335 74.18 17.56 -7.96
C GLY A 335 75.30 16.58 -7.57
N PRO A 336 76.54 16.85 -7.99
CA PRO A 336 77.66 15.93 -7.85
C PRO A 336 77.90 15.45 -6.41
N VAL A 337 77.75 14.14 -6.16
CA VAL A 337 77.99 13.52 -4.85
C VAL A 337 79.49 13.43 -4.55
N LYS A 338 79.86 13.60 -3.28
CA LYS A 338 81.26 13.76 -2.85
C LYS A 338 81.60 12.98 -1.59
N THR A 339 82.83 12.51 -1.54
CA THR A 339 83.42 11.93 -0.34
C THR A 339 84.90 12.26 -0.29
N SER A 340 85.43 12.53 0.90
CA SER A 340 86.83 12.91 1.10
C SER A 340 87.49 12.06 2.17
N GLY A 341 88.82 12.02 2.17
CA GLY A 341 89.60 11.30 3.16
C GLY A 341 91.08 11.62 3.09
N SER A 342 91.83 10.98 3.98
CA SER A 342 93.27 11.13 4.10
C SER A 342 93.96 9.77 4.04
N ILE A 343 95.18 9.74 3.53
CA ILE A 343 96.05 8.56 3.52
C ILE A 343 97.00 8.70 4.71
N SER A 344 97.12 7.66 5.54
CA SER A 344 98.08 7.70 6.65
C SER A 344 99.46 7.32 6.13
N ILE A 345 100.35 8.31 6.00
CA ILE A 345 101.71 8.11 5.50
C ILE A 345 102.73 8.42 6.59
N ASP A 346 103.58 7.44 6.89
CA ASP A 346 104.80 7.60 7.67
C ASP A 346 105.98 7.69 6.70
N TYR A 347 106.56 8.89 6.60
CA TYR A 347 107.72 9.17 5.74
C TYR A 347 109.07 8.87 6.42
N GLY A 348 109.07 8.16 7.55
CA GLY A 348 110.28 7.76 8.25
C GLY A 348 111.14 8.94 8.73
N ALA A 349 112.46 8.76 8.73
CA ALA A 349 113.41 9.79 9.15
C ALA A 349 113.64 10.88 8.08
N ASP A 350 113.28 10.60 6.83
CA ASP A 350 113.72 11.34 5.65
C ASP A 350 112.69 12.41 5.20
N GLY A 351 111.47 12.35 5.73
CA GLY A 351 110.45 13.39 5.61
C GLY A 351 109.67 13.36 4.29
N PRO A 352 108.65 14.24 4.12
CA PRO A 352 107.70 14.14 3.01
C PRO A 352 108.33 14.50 1.66
N GLY A 353 108.23 13.57 0.69
CA GLY A 353 108.53 13.78 -0.74
C GLY A 353 107.30 13.90 -1.64
N GLY A 354 106.11 13.62 -1.10
CA GLY A 354 104.81 13.85 -1.74
C GLY A 354 104.05 12.59 -2.15
N VAL A 355 102.85 12.79 -2.70
CA VAL A 355 101.88 11.73 -3.06
C VAL A 355 101.35 11.96 -4.48
N ALA A 356 101.31 10.93 -5.31
CA ALA A 356 100.81 11.04 -6.68
C ALA A 356 100.06 9.78 -7.16
N PRO A 357 99.13 9.92 -8.12
CA PRO A 357 98.65 8.82 -8.95
C PRO A 357 99.79 7.98 -9.53
N ASN A 358 99.67 6.65 -9.45
CA ASN A 358 100.63 5.73 -10.08
C ASN A 358 100.13 5.14 -11.41
N GLY A 359 98.93 5.53 -11.85
CA GLY A 359 98.29 5.05 -13.07
C GLY A 359 97.57 3.70 -12.91
N GLY A 360 97.71 3.03 -11.76
CA GLY A 360 96.91 1.87 -11.41
C GLY A 360 95.45 2.27 -11.20
N PHE A 361 94.54 1.59 -11.86
CA PHE A 361 93.09 1.68 -11.64
C PHE A 361 92.47 0.31 -11.89
N SER A 362 91.50 -0.08 -11.07
CA SER A 362 90.64 -1.23 -11.33
C SER A 362 89.25 -1.03 -10.76
N SER A 363 88.23 -1.33 -11.57
CA SER A 363 86.85 -1.48 -11.13
C SER A 363 86.48 -2.95 -10.94
N GLY A 364 85.43 -3.21 -10.18
CA GLY A 364 84.80 -4.51 -10.01
C GLY A 364 83.49 -4.36 -9.26
N GLY A 365 82.91 -5.47 -8.80
CA GLY A 365 81.56 -5.48 -8.24
C GLY A 365 80.52 -5.69 -9.34
N SER A 366 79.36 -5.05 -9.20
CA SER A 366 78.21 -5.24 -10.09
C SER A 366 78.27 -4.31 -11.30
N GLN A 367 79.03 -4.68 -12.32
CA GLN A 367 79.24 -3.82 -13.50
C GLN A 367 78.44 -4.33 -14.70
N THR A 368 77.55 -3.52 -15.29
CA THR A 368 76.73 -4.00 -16.41
C THR A 368 77.61 -4.43 -17.59
N GLY A 369 77.29 -5.59 -18.18
CA GLY A 369 78.12 -6.23 -19.21
C GLY A 369 79.55 -6.61 -18.78
N GLY A 370 79.89 -6.49 -17.49
CA GLY A 370 81.24 -6.72 -16.95
C GLY A 370 82.25 -5.61 -17.28
N GLN A 371 81.80 -4.40 -17.57
CA GLN A 371 82.66 -3.24 -17.86
C GLN A 371 82.19 -2.01 -17.08
N LEU A 372 83.12 -1.10 -16.74
CA LEU A 372 82.77 0.19 -16.16
C LEU A 372 82.17 1.08 -17.26
N SER A 373 80.90 1.43 -17.14
CA SER A 373 80.17 2.28 -18.07
C SER A 373 79.22 3.24 -17.34
N SER A 374 78.67 4.20 -18.08
CA SER A 374 77.61 5.12 -17.65
C SER A 374 76.71 5.41 -18.85
N ASN A 375 75.39 5.31 -18.67
CA ASN A 375 74.38 5.38 -19.73
C ASN A 375 74.68 4.39 -20.89
N GLY A 376 75.17 3.19 -20.55
CA GLY A 376 75.62 2.17 -21.50
C GLY A 376 76.89 2.51 -22.29
N VAL A 377 77.58 3.62 -21.97
CA VAL A 377 78.81 4.05 -22.64
C VAL A 377 80.05 3.72 -21.78
N PRO A 378 81.01 2.92 -22.28
CA PRO A 378 82.22 2.59 -21.52
C PRO A 378 83.00 3.81 -21.03
N ILE A 379 83.49 3.73 -19.79
CA ILE A 379 84.29 4.75 -19.12
C ILE A 379 85.78 4.40 -19.28
N VAL A 380 86.54 5.39 -19.72
CA VAL A 380 88.01 5.37 -19.73
C VAL A 380 88.50 6.25 -18.59
N VAL A 381 89.29 5.68 -17.70
CA VAL A 381 89.93 6.41 -16.59
C VAL A 381 91.34 6.83 -17.01
N THR A 382 91.65 8.12 -16.86
CA THR A 382 92.95 8.70 -17.18
C THR A 382 93.50 9.49 -15.99
N VAL A 383 94.83 9.58 -15.89
CA VAL A 383 95.49 10.47 -14.91
C VAL A 383 95.74 11.82 -15.57
N VAL A 384 95.24 12.89 -14.97
CA VAL A 384 95.41 14.28 -15.43
C VAL A 384 95.93 15.11 -14.25
N GLY A 385 97.21 15.49 -14.32
CA GLY A 385 97.86 16.15 -13.17
C GLY A 385 98.01 15.19 -11.99
N ASN A 386 97.51 15.59 -10.82
CA ASN A 386 97.49 14.75 -9.61
C ASN A 386 96.14 14.06 -9.38
N SER A 387 95.30 13.96 -10.42
CA SER A 387 93.92 13.48 -10.32
C SER A 387 93.64 12.30 -11.25
N TYR A 388 92.78 11.39 -10.83
CA TYR A 388 92.12 10.43 -11.72
C TYR A 388 90.83 11.03 -12.26
N VAL A 389 90.60 10.94 -13.57
CA VAL A 389 89.37 11.41 -14.22
C VAL A 389 88.77 10.27 -15.03
N GLY A 390 87.55 9.86 -14.67
CA GLY A 390 86.74 8.92 -15.43
C GLY A 390 85.89 9.66 -16.45
N THR A 391 86.08 9.36 -17.74
CA THR A 391 85.28 9.93 -18.83
C THR A 391 84.69 8.84 -19.71
N THR A 392 83.42 8.95 -20.10
CA THR A 392 82.85 8.10 -21.15
C THR A 392 83.60 8.27 -22.47
N LEU A 393 83.53 7.29 -23.37
CA LEU A 393 84.12 7.39 -24.72
C LEU A 393 83.63 8.61 -25.53
N ASN A 394 82.49 9.20 -25.16
CA ASN A 394 81.93 10.41 -25.78
C ASN A 394 82.44 11.72 -25.14
N GLY A 395 83.31 11.64 -24.13
CA GLY A 395 83.94 12.79 -23.45
C GLY A 395 83.14 13.37 -22.28
N VAL A 396 82.07 12.72 -21.83
CA VAL A 396 81.33 13.11 -20.61
C VAL A 396 82.15 12.68 -19.40
N LYS A 397 82.33 13.57 -18.41
CA LYS A 397 83.10 13.30 -17.20
C LYS A 397 82.17 12.73 -16.13
N VAL A 398 82.41 11.47 -15.74
CA VAL A 398 81.56 10.71 -14.81
C VAL A 398 82.06 10.86 -13.36
N PHE A 399 83.36 10.79 -13.12
CA PHE A 399 83.94 11.00 -11.80
C PHE A 399 85.35 11.60 -11.85
N GLN A 400 85.78 12.16 -10.72
CA GLN A 400 87.13 12.64 -10.49
C GLN A 400 87.57 12.34 -9.05
N LEU A 401 88.78 11.82 -8.89
CA LEU A 401 89.50 11.76 -7.62
C LEU A 401 90.67 12.74 -7.70
N ASP A 402 90.59 13.85 -6.98
CA ASP A 402 91.69 14.78 -6.79
C ASP A 402 92.50 14.35 -5.56
N ILE A 403 93.84 14.34 -5.67
CA ILE A 403 94.76 14.05 -4.56
C ILE A 403 95.63 15.27 -4.30
N ASP A 404 95.73 15.72 -3.05
CA ASP A 404 96.72 16.73 -2.66
C ASP A 404 98.12 16.10 -2.65
N PRO A 405 99.10 16.68 -3.39
CA PRO A 405 100.42 16.08 -3.51
C PRO A 405 101.29 16.21 -2.25
N THR A 406 100.86 16.94 -1.22
CA THR A 406 101.68 17.27 -0.05
C THR A 406 101.44 16.36 1.16
N ASP A 407 100.19 15.96 1.40
CA ASP A 407 99.78 15.11 2.53
C ASP A 407 99.01 13.84 2.10
N GLY A 408 98.50 13.79 0.88
CA GLY A 408 97.70 12.65 0.39
C GLY A 408 96.23 12.70 0.83
N ASP A 409 95.74 13.86 1.27
CA ASP A 409 94.30 14.09 1.34
C ASP A 409 93.69 14.01 -0.07
N PHE A 410 92.44 13.56 -0.17
CA PHE A 410 91.75 13.38 -1.44
C PHE A 410 90.28 13.77 -1.37
N ASP A 411 89.79 14.32 -2.48
CA ASP A 411 88.39 14.59 -2.74
C ASP A 411 87.94 13.75 -3.94
N PHE A 412 87.00 12.84 -3.71
CA PHE A 412 86.26 12.16 -4.77
C PHE A 412 84.96 12.91 -5.06
N THR A 413 84.68 13.18 -6.33
CA THR A 413 83.39 13.70 -6.82
C THR A 413 82.90 12.83 -7.98
N GLN A 414 81.67 12.35 -7.88
CA GLN A 414 80.92 11.77 -8.99
C GLN A 414 79.94 12.80 -9.55
N PHE A 415 79.76 12.79 -10.86
CA PHE A 415 79.00 13.77 -11.64
C PHE A 415 77.85 13.13 -12.44
N GLU A 416 78.00 11.86 -12.84
CA GLU A 416 77.02 11.07 -13.62
C GLU A 416 76.98 9.64 -13.02
N GLN A 417 75.88 8.90 -13.19
CA GLN A 417 75.73 7.53 -12.68
C GLN A 417 76.75 6.54 -13.26
N LEU A 418 76.89 5.38 -12.62
CA LEU A 418 77.49 4.18 -13.22
C LEU A 418 76.38 3.22 -13.69
N ASP A 419 76.68 2.30 -14.62
CA ASP A 419 75.72 1.24 -14.99
C ASP A 419 75.95 -0.01 -14.10
N HIS A 420 75.02 -0.26 -13.20
CA HIS A 420 75.01 -1.39 -12.28
C HIS A 420 74.42 -2.65 -12.95
N ALA A 421 74.51 -3.84 -12.33
CA ALA A 421 74.33 -5.12 -13.05
C ALA A 421 73.30 -6.08 -12.45
N ASN A 422 72.90 -5.90 -11.20
CA ASN A 422 72.00 -6.79 -10.50
C ASN A 422 70.73 -6.02 -10.13
N GLY A 423 69.91 -5.76 -11.14
CA GLY A 423 68.56 -5.19 -11.03
C GLY A 423 67.54 -6.03 -10.25
N ASN A 424 67.94 -6.69 -9.16
CA ASN A 424 67.09 -7.24 -8.12
C ASN A 424 67.63 -6.87 -6.72
N ASP A 425 68.64 -5.99 -6.64
CA ASP A 425 69.31 -5.53 -5.43
C ASP A 425 69.61 -4.05 -5.60
N ALA A 426 68.59 -3.23 -5.36
CA ALA A 426 68.51 -1.76 -5.45
C ALA A 426 69.54 -0.93 -4.67
N ASN A 427 70.64 -1.55 -4.22
CA ASN A 427 71.78 -0.97 -3.51
C ASN A 427 73.06 -1.76 -3.88
N ASP A 428 73.11 -2.39 -5.06
CA ASP A 428 74.27 -3.17 -5.48
C ASP A 428 75.52 -2.26 -5.61
N GLN A 429 76.71 -2.86 -5.67
CA GLN A 429 77.94 -2.09 -5.45
C GLN A 429 78.98 -2.25 -6.55
N ILE A 430 79.42 -1.11 -7.10
CA ILE A 430 80.62 -0.98 -7.93
C ILE A 430 81.77 -0.48 -7.07
N VAL A 431 82.90 -1.18 -7.12
CA VAL A 431 84.10 -0.86 -6.32
C VAL A 431 85.20 -0.32 -7.23
N LEU A 432 85.52 0.97 -7.07
CA LEU A 432 86.58 1.68 -7.77
C LEU A 432 87.85 1.73 -6.90
N ASN A 433 88.98 1.26 -7.45
CA ASN A 433 90.25 1.23 -6.74
C ASN A 433 91.29 2.07 -7.48
N PHE A 434 91.79 3.11 -6.82
CA PHE A 434 92.72 4.10 -7.36
C PHE A 434 94.12 3.92 -6.77
N GLY A 435 95.11 3.62 -7.61
CA GLY A 435 96.48 3.32 -7.21
C GLY A 435 97.33 4.57 -6.97
N LEU A 436 97.93 4.69 -5.80
CA LEU A 436 98.76 5.84 -5.42
C LEU A 436 100.18 5.40 -5.05
N THR A 437 101.11 6.33 -5.18
CA THR A 437 102.48 6.16 -4.69
C THR A 437 102.87 7.36 -3.85
N ALA A 438 103.22 7.10 -2.59
CA ALA A 438 103.87 8.06 -1.71
C ALA A 438 105.39 7.94 -1.84
N ARG A 439 106.09 9.09 -1.71
CA ARG A 439 107.56 9.18 -1.73
C ARG A 439 108.05 9.98 -0.52
N ASP A 440 109.21 9.63 0.00
CA ASP A 440 109.93 10.43 1.00
C ASP A 440 110.94 11.40 0.36
N GLY A 441 111.67 12.13 1.19
CA GLY A 441 112.59 13.19 0.79
C GLY A 441 113.83 12.74 0.02
N ASP A 442 114.20 11.44 0.05
CA ASP A 442 115.35 10.91 -0.69
C ASP A 442 114.96 10.09 -1.94
N GLY A 443 113.70 9.63 -2.01
CA GLY A 443 113.04 9.15 -3.22
C GLY A 443 112.51 7.72 -3.15
N ASP A 444 112.70 7.03 -2.01
CA ASP A 444 112.07 5.74 -1.74
C ASP A 444 110.54 5.87 -1.79
N SER A 445 109.85 4.77 -2.14
CA SER A 445 108.45 4.85 -2.51
C SER A 445 107.62 3.62 -2.18
N VAL A 446 106.38 3.86 -1.73
CA VAL A 446 105.41 2.82 -1.35
C VAL A 446 104.11 2.99 -2.12
N GLY A 447 103.53 1.86 -2.52
CA GLY A 447 102.22 1.83 -3.18
C GLY A 447 101.08 1.68 -2.17
N THR A 448 99.97 2.37 -2.40
CA THR A 448 98.72 2.20 -1.66
C THR A 448 97.52 2.39 -2.60
N THR A 449 96.30 2.20 -2.11
CA THR A 449 95.07 2.37 -2.89
C THR A 449 94.01 3.13 -2.11
N VAL A 450 93.32 4.07 -2.77
CA VAL A 450 92.04 4.60 -2.32
C VAL A 450 90.93 3.74 -2.93
N GLN A 451 90.02 3.25 -2.09
CA GLN A 451 88.85 2.49 -2.51
C GLN A 451 87.59 3.33 -2.31
N ILE A 452 86.85 3.52 -3.40
CA ILE A 452 85.50 4.10 -3.41
C ILE A 452 84.53 2.97 -3.74
N VAL A 453 83.52 2.79 -2.90
CA VAL A 453 82.38 1.89 -3.13
C VAL A 453 81.20 2.78 -3.49
N VAL A 454 80.64 2.51 -4.66
CA VAL A 454 79.51 3.22 -5.24
C VAL A 454 78.33 2.30 -5.07
N ALA A 455 77.34 2.71 -4.28
CA ALA A 455 76.06 2.04 -4.16
C ALA A 455 75.10 2.60 -5.20
N ASP A 456 74.36 1.69 -5.82
CA ASP A 456 73.37 1.97 -6.85
C ASP A 456 72.27 2.95 -6.41
N ASP A 457 71.55 3.50 -7.39
CA ASP A 457 70.25 4.14 -7.15
C ASP A 457 69.10 3.14 -7.38
N ALA A 458 67.85 3.60 -7.34
CA ALA A 458 66.72 2.68 -7.41
C ALA A 458 65.47 3.41 -7.93
N PRO A 459 64.61 2.73 -8.70
CA PRO A 459 63.36 3.31 -9.13
C PRO A 459 62.46 3.42 -7.90
N THR A 460 61.59 4.44 -7.88
CA THR A 460 60.55 4.53 -6.86
C THR A 460 59.19 4.57 -7.53
N ALA A 461 58.26 3.79 -7.00
CA ALA A 461 56.96 3.66 -7.60
C ALA A 461 55.87 3.57 -6.53
N SER A 462 54.71 4.13 -6.85
CA SER A 462 53.49 3.92 -6.09
C SER A 462 52.43 3.33 -7.00
N GLY A 463 51.75 2.32 -6.46
CA GLY A 463 50.54 1.76 -7.05
C GLY A 463 49.42 2.79 -7.18
N ALA A 464 48.33 2.39 -7.80
CA ALA A 464 47.14 3.21 -7.98
C ALA A 464 45.88 2.43 -7.60
N THR A 465 44.88 3.12 -7.08
CA THR A 465 43.60 2.52 -6.71
C THR A 465 42.46 3.12 -7.54
N GLY A 466 41.53 2.28 -7.99
CA GLY A 466 40.29 2.66 -8.65
C GLY A 466 39.08 1.99 -8.03
N GLU A 467 37.88 2.49 -8.34
CA GLU A 467 36.60 1.92 -7.87
C GLU A 467 35.65 1.68 -9.05
N VAL A 468 34.92 0.56 -9.01
CA VAL A 468 33.76 0.24 -9.85
C VAL A 468 32.56 -0.01 -8.92
N ASP A 469 31.37 0.25 -9.44
CA ASP A 469 30.07 0.10 -8.78
C ASP A 469 29.17 -0.65 -9.78
N GLU A 470 28.73 -1.86 -9.41
CA GLU A 470 28.00 -2.75 -10.31
C GLU A 470 26.52 -2.37 -10.47
N THR A 471 25.96 -1.52 -9.60
CA THR A 471 24.55 -1.07 -9.56
C THR A 471 23.97 -0.72 -10.93
N LYS A 472 24.80 -0.17 -11.83
CA LYS A 472 24.43 0.16 -13.21
C LYS A 472 25.48 -0.28 -14.22
N LEU A 473 25.80 -1.57 -14.23
CA LEU A 473 26.76 -2.15 -15.16
C LEU A 473 26.35 -2.01 -16.65
N SER A 474 26.84 -0.93 -17.25
CA SER A 474 27.07 -0.78 -18.69
C SER A 474 28.56 -0.45 -18.82
N PRO A 475 29.33 -1.13 -19.70
CA PRO A 475 30.77 -1.36 -19.51
C PRO A 475 31.55 -0.20 -18.87
N VAL A 476 31.89 -0.39 -17.59
CA VAL A 476 32.41 0.68 -16.73
C VAL A 476 33.91 0.82 -16.96
N GLU A 477 34.38 2.04 -17.17
CA GLU A 477 35.80 2.35 -17.38
C GLU A 477 36.37 3.18 -16.22
N VAL A 478 37.45 2.68 -15.63
CA VAL A 478 38.24 3.38 -14.62
C VAL A 478 39.60 3.69 -15.24
N THR A 479 39.98 4.96 -15.24
CA THR A 479 41.30 5.40 -15.72
C THR A 479 42.14 5.92 -14.58
N GLY A 480 43.45 5.69 -14.65
CA GLY A 480 44.38 6.17 -13.65
C GLY A 480 45.81 6.22 -14.17
N ASN A 481 46.74 6.55 -13.29
CA ASN A 481 48.16 6.54 -13.59
C ASN A 481 48.94 6.05 -12.37
N LEU A 482 49.96 5.24 -12.61
CA LEU A 482 50.97 4.92 -11.60
C LEU A 482 51.81 6.17 -11.30
N THR A 483 52.30 6.29 -10.07
CA THR A 483 53.36 7.28 -9.78
C THR A 483 54.69 6.59 -9.98
N VAL A 484 55.52 7.11 -10.89
CA VAL A 484 56.72 6.45 -11.37
C VAL A 484 57.88 7.44 -11.37
N ASP A 485 58.96 7.06 -10.71
CA ASP A 485 60.29 7.64 -10.85
C ASP A 485 61.24 6.49 -11.23
N PHE A 486 62.03 6.69 -12.29
CA PHE A 486 62.96 5.67 -12.78
C PHE A 486 64.35 5.81 -12.14
N GLY A 487 64.57 6.74 -11.22
CA GLY A 487 65.90 6.98 -10.67
C GLY A 487 66.75 7.88 -11.58
N GLN A 488 68.07 7.84 -11.39
CA GLN A 488 69.02 8.68 -12.14
C GLN A 488 69.54 8.00 -13.39
N ASP A 489 69.63 6.66 -13.40
CA ASP A 489 70.23 5.85 -14.45
C ASP A 489 69.63 6.08 -15.86
N GLY A 490 68.32 6.32 -15.95
CA GLY A 490 67.60 6.70 -17.16
C GLY A 490 66.12 6.25 -17.16
N ALA A 491 65.39 6.61 -18.21
CA ALA A 491 64.00 6.14 -18.35
C ALA A 491 63.95 4.67 -18.81
N GLY A 492 63.41 3.80 -17.97
CA GLY A 492 63.21 2.38 -18.25
C GLY A 492 61.82 2.04 -18.83
N THR A 493 61.16 1.03 -18.26
CA THR A 493 59.86 0.52 -18.71
C THR A 493 59.01 -0.03 -17.56
N ILE A 494 57.69 0.02 -17.71
CA ILE A 494 56.75 -0.59 -16.77
C ILE A 494 56.29 -1.93 -17.33
N VAL A 495 56.30 -2.98 -16.51
CA VAL A 495 55.98 -4.36 -16.91
C VAL A 495 54.96 -5.00 -15.97
N THR A 496 54.10 -5.85 -16.51
CA THR A 496 53.26 -6.74 -15.71
C THR A 496 54.11 -7.88 -15.11
N THR A 497 53.85 -8.24 -13.86
CA THR A 497 54.58 -9.32 -13.16
C THR A 497 53.99 -10.71 -13.42
N GLY A 498 52.76 -10.78 -13.94
CA GLY A 498 51.98 -12.02 -14.01
C GLY A 498 51.24 -12.35 -12.70
N SER A 499 51.56 -11.67 -11.59
CA SER A 499 50.80 -11.77 -10.34
C SER A 499 49.43 -11.10 -10.48
N PHE A 500 48.39 -11.80 -10.06
CA PHE A 500 47.02 -11.31 -9.95
C PHE A 500 46.40 -11.97 -8.72
N GLU A 501 45.76 -11.18 -7.86
CA GLU A 501 45.04 -11.66 -6.67
C GLU A 501 43.65 -11.04 -6.64
N ALA A 502 42.65 -11.83 -6.26
CA ALA A 502 41.29 -11.37 -5.96
C ALA A 502 41.01 -11.65 -4.48
N SER A 503 40.53 -10.64 -3.76
CA SER A 503 40.31 -10.69 -2.31
C SER A 503 39.10 -9.85 -1.91
N GLY A 504 38.74 -9.80 -0.61
CA GLY A 504 37.46 -9.25 -0.19
C GLY A 504 36.35 -10.27 -0.36
N SER A 505 35.20 -9.88 -0.89
CA SER A 505 34.00 -10.71 -0.97
C SER A 505 33.97 -11.70 -2.14
N VAL A 506 35.06 -12.46 -2.33
CA VAL A 506 35.17 -13.40 -3.45
C VAL A 506 34.49 -14.73 -3.11
N LYS A 507 33.37 -15.03 -3.78
CA LYS A 507 32.53 -16.22 -3.52
C LYS A 507 33.35 -17.52 -3.59
N GLY A 508 33.51 -18.19 -2.44
CA GLY A 508 34.29 -19.43 -2.35
C GLY A 508 35.80 -19.32 -2.63
N GLY A 509 36.35 -18.09 -2.64
CA GLY A 509 37.78 -17.84 -2.92
C GLY A 509 38.19 -18.04 -4.38
N VAL A 510 37.23 -18.10 -5.31
CA VAL A 510 37.46 -18.14 -6.75
C VAL A 510 36.66 -17.00 -7.36
N LEU A 511 37.31 -16.15 -8.16
CA LEU A 511 36.60 -15.07 -8.87
C LEU A 511 35.66 -15.68 -9.91
N MET A 512 34.38 -15.34 -9.88
CA MET A 512 33.35 -15.87 -10.79
C MET A 512 32.53 -14.74 -11.44
N SER A 513 31.71 -15.10 -12.43
CA SER A 513 30.64 -14.28 -13.00
C SER A 513 29.47 -15.21 -13.37
N SER A 514 28.27 -14.94 -12.85
CA SER A 514 27.09 -15.80 -12.93
C SER A 514 27.37 -17.26 -12.52
N GLY A 515 28.15 -17.49 -11.47
CA GLY A 515 28.54 -18.82 -10.98
C GLY A 515 29.59 -19.55 -11.83
N VAL A 516 30.21 -18.85 -12.80
CA VAL A 516 31.23 -19.42 -13.70
C VAL A 516 32.61 -18.79 -13.41
N PRO A 517 33.65 -19.59 -13.09
CA PRO A 517 34.98 -19.05 -12.77
C PRO A 517 35.60 -18.18 -13.86
N ILE A 518 36.22 -17.07 -13.47
CA ILE A 518 37.00 -16.20 -14.35
C ILE A 518 38.45 -16.66 -14.41
N VAL A 519 38.97 -16.81 -15.63
CA VAL A 519 40.39 -17.06 -15.91
C VAL A 519 41.05 -15.74 -16.26
N VAL A 520 42.13 -15.40 -15.56
CA VAL A 520 42.87 -14.15 -15.77
C VAL A 520 44.23 -14.45 -16.41
N GLU A 521 44.54 -13.75 -17.50
CA GLU A 521 45.81 -13.86 -18.23
C GLU A 521 46.54 -12.51 -18.23
N SER A 522 47.84 -12.52 -17.91
CA SER A 522 48.70 -11.35 -18.02
C SER A 522 49.25 -11.20 -19.45
N THR A 523 49.18 -10.00 -19.98
CA THR A 523 49.78 -9.59 -21.26
C THR A 523 50.89 -8.58 -21.01
N PRO A 524 51.82 -8.32 -21.95
CA PRO A 524 52.87 -7.31 -21.76
C PRO A 524 52.33 -5.92 -21.38
N SER A 525 51.12 -5.57 -21.83
CA SER A 525 50.47 -4.27 -21.67
C SER A 525 49.22 -4.31 -20.78
N GLY A 526 49.17 -5.21 -19.79
CA GLY A 526 48.06 -5.28 -18.82
C GLY A 526 47.48 -6.69 -18.65
N TYR A 527 46.21 -6.82 -18.25
CA TYR A 527 45.59 -8.09 -17.85
C TYR A 527 44.22 -8.29 -18.49
N LEU A 528 43.82 -9.54 -18.72
CA LEU A 528 42.54 -9.88 -19.34
C LEU A 528 41.83 -11.00 -18.57
N GLY A 529 40.66 -10.70 -18.01
CA GLY A 529 39.79 -11.68 -17.35
C GLY A 529 38.73 -12.21 -18.33
N ARG A 530 38.53 -13.53 -18.38
CA ARG A 530 37.52 -14.18 -19.24
C ARG A 530 36.71 -15.24 -18.50
N VAL A 531 35.40 -15.27 -18.74
CA VAL A 531 34.48 -16.20 -18.06
C VAL A 531 34.66 -17.63 -18.60
N GLY A 532 34.86 -18.58 -17.69
CA GLY A 532 34.92 -20.03 -17.91
C GLY A 532 36.18 -20.57 -18.60
N SER A 533 36.83 -19.80 -19.48
CA SER A 533 38.05 -20.23 -20.20
C SER A 533 38.80 -19.05 -20.83
N ALA A 534 40.07 -19.28 -21.22
CA ALA A 534 40.87 -18.32 -21.97
C ALA A 534 40.30 -17.91 -23.36
N THR A 535 39.28 -18.61 -23.86
CA THR A 535 38.53 -18.23 -25.08
C THR A 535 37.09 -17.77 -24.80
N GLY A 536 36.71 -17.63 -23.52
CA GLY A 536 35.39 -17.17 -23.11
C GLY A 536 35.18 -15.66 -23.34
N PRO A 537 33.97 -15.15 -23.07
CA PRO A 537 33.71 -13.71 -23.13
C PRO A 537 34.61 -12.96 -22.14
N VAL A 538 35.01 -11.74 -22.51
CA VAL A 538 35.83 -10.88 -21.64
C VAL A 538 34.97 -10.39 -20.49
N ALA A 539 35.38 -10.70 -19.26
CA ALA A 539 34.77 -10.19 -18.05
C ALA A 539 35.27 -8.77 -17.74
N PHE A 540 36.60 -8.60 -17.77
CA PHE A 540 37.26 -7.31 -17.63
C PHE A 540 38.58 -7.28 -18.40
N GLU A 541 39.07 -6.07 -18.66
CA GLU A 541 40.29 -5.79 -19.41
C GLU A 541 41.03 -4.62 -18.74
N LEU A 542 42.27 -4.84 -18.30
CA LEU A 542 43.18 -3.79 -17.86
C LEU A 542 44.21 -3.56 -18.96
N THR A 543 44.31 -2.32 -19.45
CA THR A 543 45.35 -1.89 -20.38
C THR A 543 46.31 -0.93 -19.68
N LEU A 544 47.60 -1.06 -19.93
CA LEU A 544 48.68 -0.30 -19.30
C LEU A 544 49.64 0.26 -20.35
N ASN A 545 49.87 1.57 -20.30
CA ASN A 545 50.94 2.24 -21.05
C ASN A 545 52.29 2.02 -20.36
N GLN A 546 53.13 1.21 -20.99
CA GLN A 546 54.43 0.77 -20.46
C GLN A 546 55.47 1.91 -20.29
N GLN A 547 55.22 3.11 -20.86
CA GLN A 547 56.14 4.25 -20.77
C GLN A 547 55.66 5.34 -19.80
N THR A 548 54.35 5.47 -19.57
CA THR A 548 53.78 6.58 -18.79
C THR A 548 53.07 6.17 -17.51
N GLY A 549 52.80 4.87 -17.31
CA GLY A 549 52.03 4.34 -16.17
C GLY A 549 50.52 4.47 -16.32
N ALA A 550 50.04 5.15 -17.36
CA ALA A 550 48.62 5.40 -17.56
C ALA A 550 47.91 4.08 -17.87
N PHE A 551 46.79 3.83 -17.19
CA PHE A 551 46.01 2.61 -17.36
C PHE A 551 44.52 2.88 -17.52
N THR A 552 43.84 1.94 -18.17
CA THR A 552 42.38 1.86 -18.24
C THR A 552 41.95 0.45 -17.86
N TYR A 553 41.12 0.33 -16.82
CA TYR A 553 40.37 -0.87 -16.49
C TYR A 553 38.95 -0.75 -17.06
N THR A 554 38.50 -1.73 -17.83
CA THR A 554 37.15 -1.81 -18.39
C THR A 554 36.48 -3.10 -17.91
N GLN A 555 35.42 -2.99 -17.13
CA GLN A 555 34.56 -4.12 -16.75
C GLN A 555 33.40 -4.27 -17.74
N ARG A 556 32.97 -5.51 -18.01
CA ARG A 556 31.97 -5.84 -19.04
C ARG A 556 30.87 -6.79 -18.58
N VAL A 557 31.07 -7.51 -17.48
CA VAL A 557 30.13 -8.43 -16.83
C VAL A 557 30.20 -8.24 -15.32
N ASN A 558 29.18 -8.69 -14.60
CA ASN A 558 29.15 -8.66 -13.14
C ASN A 558 30.13 -9.68 -12.54
N LEU A 559 30.59 -9.47 -11.30
CA LEU A 559 31.48 -10.39 -10.59
C LEU A 559 30.76 -10.99 -9.37
N ASP A 560 30.86 -12.30 -9.15
CA ASP A 560 30.11 -12.91 -8.05
C ASP A 560 30.66 -12.52 -6.65
N HIS A 561 29.87 -11.71 -5.93
CA HIS A 561 30.09 -11.28 -4.55
C HIS A 561 29.64 -12.37 -3.54
N ALA A 562 29.88 -12.18 -2.23
CA ALA A 562 29.81 -13.27 -1.25
C ALA A 562 29.08 -13.00 0.07
N ASP A 563 28.84 -11.75 0.48
CA ASP A 563 28.09 -11.42 1.70
C ASP A 563 26.73 -10.81 1.35
N ASN A 564 25.77 -11.71 1.20
CA ASN A 564 24.36 -11.42 0.86
C ASN A 564 23.57 -10.55 1.86
N ASN A 565 24.26 -9.86 2.76
CA ASN A 565 23.73 -9.00 3.82
C ASN A 565 24.31 -7.57 3.76
N ASP A 566 25.29 -7.29 2.89
CA ASP A 566 25.91 -5.98 2.71
C ASP A 566 25.93 -5.61 1.21
N GLU A 567 24.88 -4.89 0.79
CA GLU A 567 24.64 -4.33 -0.56
C GLU A 567 25.77 -3.43 -1.13
N ASN A 568 26.89 -3.26 -0.42
CA ASN A 568 28.07 -2.53 -0.86
C ASN A 568 29.37 -3.31 -0.54
N ASP A 569 29.30 -4.64 -0.39
CA ASP A 569 30.49 -5.44 -0.16
C ASP A 569 31.48 -5.31 -1.36
N ILE A 570 32.76 -5.63 -1.12
CA ILE A 570 33.83 -5.26 -2.05
C ILE A 570 34.70 -6.47 -2.45
N ILE A 571 34.81 -6.68 -3.76
CA ILE A 571 35.87 -7.49 -4.37
C ILE A 571 37.05 -6.58 -4.72
N THR A 572 38.21 -6.86 -4.14
CA THR A 572 39.47 -6.14 -4.42
C THR A 572 40.32 -6.96 -5.39
N LEU A 573 40.47 -6.46 -6.61
CA LEU A 573 41.34 -7.01 -7.66
C LEU A 573 42.71 -6.32 -7.60
N THR A 574 43.79 -7.09 -7.43
CA THR A 574 45.16 -6.57 -7.39
C THR A 574 45.97 -7.09 -8.58
N PHE A 575 46.41 -6.18 -9.44
CA PHE A 575 47.21 -6.44 -10.64
C PHE A 575 48.66 -6.06 -10.38
N GLY A 576 49.58 -7.04 -10.32
CA GLY A 576 50.98 -6.77 -9.99
C GLY A 576 51.77 -6.17 -11.17
N THR A 577 52.25 -4.94 -11.04
CA THR A 577 53.19 -4.33 -12.00
C THR A 577 54.50 -3.96 -11.31
N ASN A 578 55.59 -3.91 -12.08
CA ASN A 578 56.85 -3.34 -11.65
C ASN A 578 57.23 -2.18 -12.59
N VAL A 579 57.68 -1.08 -12.01
CA VAL A 579 58.57 -0.13 -12.69
C VAL A 579 59.95 -0.78 -12.77
N VAL A 580 60.56 -0.72 -13.95
CA VAL A 580 61.95 -1.10 -14.21
C VAL A 580 62.65 0.13 -14.76
N ASP A 581 63.84 0.43 -14.28
CA ASP A 581 64.71 1.52 -14.74
C ASP A 581 65.58 1.11 -15.95
N TYR A 582 66.71 1.77 -16.19
CA TYR A 582 67.52 1.56 -17.38
C TYR A 582 68.46 0.34 -17.29
N ASP A 583 69.09 0.08 -16.15
CA ASP A 583 69.99 -1.06 -15.95
C ASP A 583 69.31 -2.31 -15.34
N GLY A 584 68.13 -2.15 -14.74
CA GLY A 584 67.10 -3.18 -14.65
C GLY A 584 66.53 -3.45 -13.26
N ASP A 585 66.78 -2.55 -12.30
CA ASP A 585 66.23 -2.60 -10.96
C ASP A 585 64.73 -2.32 -10.91
N LYS A 586 64.08 -2.65 -9.78
CA LYS A 586 62.62 -2.89 -9.78
C LYS A 586 61.88 -2.33 -8.57
N ALA A 587 60.88 -1.50 -8.84
CA ALA A 587 59.94 -1.01 -7.84
C ALA A 587 58.50 -1.55 -8.09
N PRO A 588 57.88 -2.25 -7.12
CA PRO A 588 56.54 -2.78 -7.28
C PRO A 588 55.48 -1.67 -7.21
N ALA A 589 54.57 -1.66 -8.19
CA ALA A 589 53.50 -0.67 -8.34
C ALA A 589 52.17 -1.37 -8.67
N PRO A 590 51.51 -2.02 -7.68
CA PRO A 590 50.25 -2.73 -7.93
C PRO A 590 49.13 -1.76 -8.35
N ILE A 591 48.34 -2.15 -9.34
CA ILE A 591 47.08 -1.49 -9.65
C ILE A 591 45.98 -2.24 -8.89
N ILE A 592 45.22 -1.54 -8.06
CA ILE A 592 44.15 -2.09 -7.23
C ILE A 592 42.83 -1.55 -7.75
N ILE A 593 41.86 -2.42 -8.05
CA ILE A 593 40.50 -2.00 -8.39
C ILE A 593 39.56 -2.63 -7.37
N ASN A 594 38.83 -1.78 -6.64
CA ASN A 594 37.77 -2.17 -5.72
C ASN A 594 36.45 -2.19 -6.50
N ILE A 595 35.80 -3.33 -6.56
CA ILE A 595 34.51 -3.53 -7.21
C ILE A 595 33.48 -3.60 -6.09
N LYS A 596 32.49 -2.70 -6.10
CA LYS A 596 31.36 -2.70 -5.17
C LYS A 596 30.20 -3.44 -5.81
N ASP A 597 29.56 -4.26 -5.00
CA ASP A 597 28.39 -5.06 -5.35
C ASP A 597 27.19 -4.22 -5.81
N ASP A 598 26.16 -4.88 -6.32
CA ASP A 598 24.81 -4.31 -6.38
C ASP A 598 23.82 -5.02 -5.45
N ALA A 599 22.60 -4.49 -5.38
CA ALA A 599 21.52 -5.14 -4.66
C ALA A 599 20.17 -4.83 -5.31
N PRO A 600 19.14 -5.69 -5.12
CA PRO A 600 17.85 -5.48 -5.73
C PRO A 600 17.17 -4.23 -5.15
N THR A 601 16.56 -3.40 -6.00
CA THR A 601 15.82 -2.21 -5.55
C THR A 601 14.38 -2.20 -6.07
N TRP A 602 13.43 -1.73 -5.26
CA TRP A 602 12.02 -1.65 -5.64
C TRP A 602 11.69 -0.41 -6.48
N TYR A 603 10.81 -0.60 -7.47
CA TYR A 603 10.21 0.48 -8.25
C TYR A 603 8.69 0.46 -8.16
N ASP A 604 8.10 1.66 -8.16
CA ASP A 604 6.68 1.87 -8.38
C ASP A 604 6.35 1.65 -9.88
N CYS A 605 5.35 0.83 -10.16
CA CYS A 605 4.87 0.53 -11.51
C CYS A 605 4.29 1.76 -12.25
N GLY A 606 4.11 2.91 -11.56
CA GLY A 606 3.69 4.18 -12.14
C GLY A 606 4.79 5.16 -12.59
N CYS A 607 6.06 5.03 -12.14
CA CYS A 607 7.10 6.04 -12.42
C CYS A 607 8.55 5.51 -12.36
N PRO A 608 9.30 5.49 -13.49
CA PRO A 608 10.74 5.22 -13.46
C PRO A 608 11.51 6.32 -12.69
N GLY A 609 12.34 5.90 -11.74
CA GLY A 609 13.39 6.74 -11.15
C GLY A 609 13.18 7.20 -9.71
N LYS A 610 12.24 6.61 -8.97
CA LYS A 610 12.09 6.86 -7.53
C LYS A 610 11.99 5.55 -6.74
N PRO A 611 13.12 5.05 -6.16
CA PRO A 611 13.05 3.92 -5.25
C PRO A 611 12.21 4.31 -4.04
N THR A 612 11.09 3.61 -3.90
CA THR A 612 10.15 3.71 -2.78
C THR A 612 9.88 2.24 -2.41
N PRO A 613 9.69 1.86 -1.13
CA PRO A 613 9.45 0.46 -0.77
C PRO A 613 8.32 -0.09 -1.63
N GLY A 614 8.52 -1.28 -2.21
CA GLY A 614 7.60 -1.94 -3.14
C GLY A 614 6.32 -2.34 -2.43
N ASN A 615 5.49 -1.34 -2.15
CA ASN A 615 4.29 -1.41 -1.34
C ASN A 615 3.09 -1.29 -2.27
N ALA A 616 2.43 -2.41 -2.51
CA ALA A 616 1.11 -2.41 -3.15
C ALA A 616 0.01 -2.26 -2.09
N GLU A 617 -1.10 -1.62 -2.45
CA GLU A 617 -2.31 -1.57 -1.64
C GLU A 617 -3.51 -2.00 -2.49
N GLU A 618 -4.24 -3.01 -2.03
CA GLU A 618 -5.46 -3.53 -2.63
C GLU A 618 -6.64 -3.30 -1.69
N ILE A 619 -7.83 -3.06 -2.24
CA ILE A 619 -9.08 -2.97 -1.46
C ILE A 619 -10.04 -4.06 -1.93
N VAL A 620 -10.47 -4.88 -0.97
CA VAL A 620 -11.47 -5.94 -1.08
C VAL A 620 -12.65 -5.52 -0.20
N ASP A 621 -13.86 -5.90 -0.58
CA ASP A 621 -15.11 -5.42 0.01
C ASP A 621 -16.06 -6.61 0.06
N GLU A 622 -16.37 -7.07 1.26
CA GLU A 622 -17.07 -8.34 1.51
C GLU A 622 -18.54 -8.28 1.06
N THR A 623 -19.14 -7.09 0.93
CA THR A 623 -20.47 -6.86 0.34
C THR A 623 -20.67 -7.60 -1.00
N PHE A 624 -19.60 -7.73 -1.79
CA PHE A 624 -19.64 -8.36 -3.12
C PHE A 624 -19.35 -9.86 -3.13
N LEU A 625 -19.01 -10.47 -1.99
CA LEU A 625 -18.57 -11.87 -1.88
C LEU A 625 -19.63 -12.89 -2.33
N ALA A 626 -20.92 -12.57 -2.19
CA ALA A 626 -22.04 -13.38 -2.72
C ALA A 626 -21.90 -13.74 -4.22
N ASN A 627 -21.10 -12.99 -4.99
CA ASN A 627 -20.83 -13.25 -6.41
C ASN A 627 -19.74 -14.33 -6.65
N GLY A 628 -19.21 -14.95 -5.60
CA GLY A 628 -18.28 -16.07 -5.66
C GLY A 628 -17.01 -15.83 -4.85
N SER A 629 -15.95 -15.38 -5.51
CA SER A 629 -14.66 -15.11 -4.85
C SER A 629 -14.12 -13.76 -5.29
N LEU A 630 -13.65 -12.98 -4.31
CA LEU A 630 -13.12 -11.64 -4.52
C LEU A 630 -11.64 -11.73 -4.90
N VAL A 631 -11.35 -11.36 -6.16
CA VAL A 631 -10.00 -11.41 -6.72
C VAL A 631 -9.40 -10.01 -6.83
N ARG A 632 -8.14 -9.87 -6.41
CA ARG A 632 -7.28 -8.71 -6.71
C ARG A 632 -5.95 -9.17 -7.27
N THR A 633 -5.41 -8.40 -8.21
CA THR A 633 -4.17 -8.72 -8.91
C THR A 633 -3.38 -7.45 -9.17
N GLY A 634 -2.08 -7.50 -8.90
CA GLY A 634 -1.15 -6.46 -9.28
C GLY A 634 0.24 -7.02 -9.48
N GLN A 635 1.24 -6.15 -9.50
CA GLN A 635 2.62 -6.53 -9.78
C GLN A 635 3.58 -5.73 -8.91
N LEU A 636 4.51 -6.42 -8.26
CA LEU A 636 5.71 -5.81 -7.69
C LEU A 636 6.86 -5.87 -8.71
N VAL A 637 7.66 -4.81 -8.80
CA VAL A 637 8.76 -4.69 -9.76
C VAL A 637 10.06 -4.34 -9.03
N ALA A 638 11.03 -5.25 -9.08
CA ALA A 638 12.40 -5.02 -8.60
C ALA A 638 13.39 -4.90 -9.76
N GLU A 639 14.36 -3.99 -9.63
CA GLU A 639 15.58 -3.93 -10.43
C GLU A 639 16.68 -4.72 -9.72
N PHE A 640 16.96 -5.94 -10.23
CA PHE A 640 18.08 -6.80 -9.82
C PHE A 640 19.37 -6.38 -10.57
N GLY A 641 19.92 -5.21 -10.25
CA GLY A 641 20.99 -4.46 -10.95
C GLY A 641 21.72 -5.17 -12.11
N ALA A 642 22.92 -5.69 -11.92
CA ALA A 642 23.73 -6.36 -12.92
C ALA A 642 23.54 -7.88 -12.94
N ASP A 643 23.27 -8.49 -11.77
CA ASP A 643 23.29 -9.94 -11.52
C ASP A 643 22.17 -10.78 -12.13
N LYS A 644 21.23 -10.14 -12.84
CA LYS A 644 20.01 -10.75 -13.44
C LYS A 644 20.22 -12.20 -13.93
N PRO A 645 19.31 -13.15 -13.61
CA PRO A 645 17.93 -12.92 -13.19
C PRO A 645 17.68 -13.08 -11.68
N GLY A 646 16.70 -12.34 -11.16
CA GLY A 646 16.21 -12.51 -9.80
C GLY A 646 14.87 -13.24 -9.68
N THR A 647 14.38 -13.32 -8.44
CA THR A 647 13.19 -14.05 -8.00
C THR A 647 12.40 -13.27 -6.95
N TYR A 648 11.10 -13.59 -6.84
CA TYR A 648 10.19 -13.06 -5.82
C TYR A 648 9.65 -14.19 -4.93
N GLU A 649 9.76 -14.05 -3.60
CA GLU A 649 9.26 -15.05 -2.64
C GLU A 649 8.62 -14.37 -1.42
N PHE A 650 7.60 -14.99 -0.83
CA PHE A 650 7.06 -14.51 0.46
C PHE A 650 8.01 -14.83 1.62
N LYS A 651 8.16 -13.87 2.55
CA LYS A 651 8.95 -14.06 3.78
C LYS A 651 8.16 -14.87 4.79
N ASP A 652 8.57 -16.11 5.05
CA ASP A 652 7.85 -16.99 5.99
C ASP A 652 7.70 -16.37 7.39
N GLY A 653 6.56 -16.61 8.03
CA GLY A 653 6.20 -16.04 9.33
C GLY A 653 5.98 -14.51 9.36
N SER A 654 6.07 -13.79 8.23
CA SER A 654 5.95 -12.32 8.19
C SER A 654 4.53 -11.75 8.09
N PHE A 655 3.51 -12.59 7.96
CA PHE A 655 2.12 -12.14 7.82
C PHE A 655 1.65 -11.40 9.07
N VAL A 656 1.02 -10.24 8.88
CA VAL A 656 0.44 -9.45 9.96
C VAL A 656 -1.01 -9.08 9.62
N SER A 657 -1.92 -9.22 10.59
CA SER A 657 -3.28 -8.66 10.49
C SER A 657 -3.52 -7.60 11.56
N SER A 658 -4.09 -6.47 11.14
CA SER A 658 -4.40 -5.31 11.98
C SER A 658 -5.78 -4.74 11.59
N GLY A 659 -6.20 -3.65 12.22
CA GLY A 659 -7.55 -3.14 12.05
C GLY A 659 -8.56 -3.81 12.98
N SER A 660 -9.81 -3.82 12.58
CA SER A 660 -10.96 -4.10 13.44
C SER A 660 -11.34 -5.58 13.41
N LYS A 661 -10.66 -6.38 14.22
CA LYS A 661 -10.79 -7.85 14.23
C LYS A 661 -11.66 -8.30 15.40
N LEU A 662 -12.69 -9.12 15.18
CA LEU A 662 -13.58 -9.56 16.25
C LEU A 662 -12.80 -10.21 17.41
N GLY A 663 -12.98 -9.68 18.63
CA GLY A 663 -12.24 -10.16 19.82
C GLY A 663 -10.71 -10.04 19.73
N GLY A 664 -10.17 -9.29 18.77
CA GLY A 664 -8.74 -9.01 18.56
C GLY A 664 -7.98 -10.06 17.73
N ASN A 665 -8.60 -11.18 17.37
CA ASN A 665 -8.01 -12.25 16.57
C ASN A 665 -8.65 -12.28 15.18
N LEU A 666 -7.94 -12.80 14.17
CA LEU A 666 -8.55 -13.06 12.87
C LEU A 666 -9.43 -14.30 12.98
N THR A 667 -10.74 -14.16 12.76
CA THR A 667 -11.71 -15.26 12.84
C THR A 667 -12.65 -15.25 11.62
N HIS A 668 -13.31 -16.37 11.38
CA HIS A 668 -14.43 -16.52 10.45
C HIS A 668 -15.47 -17.38 11.15
N ASN A 669 -16.70 -16.89 11.29
CA ASN A 669 -17.76 -17.49 12.12
C ASN A 669 -17.26 -17.87 13.54
N GLY A 670 -16.41 -17.02 14.13
CA GLY A 670 -15.77 -17.21 15.44
C GLY A 670 -14.68 -18.29 15.49
N VAL A 671 -14.35 -18.93 14.36
CA VAL A 671 -13.27 -19.91 14.24
C VAL A 671 -11.96 -19.20 13.86
N PRO A 672 -10.85 -19.38 14.60
CA PRO A 672 -9.58 -18.72 14.28
C PRO A 672 -9.07 -19.03 12.88
N VAL A 673 -8.76 -17.99 12.11
CA VAL A 673 -8.11 -18.08 10.80
C VAL A 673 -6.60 -18.16 11.01
N VAL A 674 -6.04 -19.34 10.75
CA VAL A 674 -4.59 -19.56 10.79
C VAL A 674 -4.02 -19.33 9.41
N VAL A 675 -3.02 -18.45 9.30
CA VAL A 675 -2.37 -18.08 8.03
C VAL A 675 -0.97 -18.69 7.98
N ALA A 676 -0.67 -19.43 6.92
CA ALA A 676 0.62 -20.07 6.71
C ALA A 676 0.98 -20.11 5.22
N ILE A 677 2.27 -20.34 4.90
CA ILE A 677 2.70 -20.57 3.52
C ILE A 677 2.59 -22.07 3.19
N GLU A 678 1.77 -22.41 2.20
CA GLU A 678 1.65 -23.75 1.62
C GLU A 678 2.15 -23.72 0.17
N ASN A 679 3.22 -24.45 -0.13
CA ASN A 679 3.84 -24.52 -1.47
C ASN A 679 4.22 -23.16 -2.10
N GLY A 680 4.52 -22.15 -1.27
CA GLY A 680 4.87 -20.79 -1.73
C GLY A 680 3.69 -19.83 -1.90
N VAL A 681 2.49 -20.24 -1.48
CA VAL A 681 1.26 -19.42 -1.47
C VAL A 681 0.84 -19.23 -0.01
N TYR A 682 0.52 -18.01 0.41
CA TYR A 682 -0.13 -17.79 1.70
C TYR A 682 -1.58 -18.31 1.64
N VAL A 683 -1.98 -19.08 2.64
CA VAL A 683 -3.34 -19.62 2.77
C VAL A 683 -3.86 -19.33 4.17
N GLY A 684 -4.96 -18.59 4.26
CA GLY A 684 -5.71 -18.38 5.51
C GLY A 684 -6.78 -19.45 5.67
N LYS A 685 -6.80 -20.18 6.79
CA LYS A 685 -7.77 -21.27 7.04
C LYS A 685 -8.49 -21.17 8.38
N ALA A 686 -9.82 -21.23 8.33
CA ALA A 686 -10.67 -21.49 9.49
C ALA A 686 -10.84 -23.00 9.64
N GLY A 687 -9.95 -23.62 10.44
CA GLY A 687 -9.87 -25.08 10.53
C GLY A 687 -9.43 -25.72 9.20
N ASN A 688 -10.37 -26.28 8.44
CA ASN A 688 -10.12 -26.87 7.12
C ASN A 688 -10.66 -26.01 5.96
N LEU A 689 -11.48 -25.00 6.24
CA LEU A 689 -12.03 -24.09 5.23
C LEU A 689 -10.95 -23.08 4.82
N VAL A 690 -10.79 -22.83 3.52
CA VAL A 690 -9.87 -21.81 3.01
C VAL A 690 -10.65 -20.51 2.89
N ILE A 691 -10.23 -19.49 3.64
CA ILE A 691 -10.86 -18.17 3.67
C ILE A 691 -10.27 -17.28 2.58
N PHE A 692 -8.95 -17.28 2.45
CA PHE A 692 -8.26 -16.56 1.38
C PHE A 692 -6.94 -17.22 0.97
N THR A 693 -6.44 -16.85 -0.20
CA THR A 693 -5.10 -17.14 -0.68
C THR A 693 -4.40 -15.89 -1.20
N MET A 694 -3.08 -15.84 -1.06
CA MET A 694 -2.22 -14.82 -1.66
C MET A 694 -1.02 -15.50 -2.32
N ALA A 695 -0.94 -15.43 -3.66
CA ALA A 695 0.08 -16.05 -4.49
C ALA A 695 0.92 -14.99 -5.20
N ILE A 696 2.20 -15.27 -5.46
CA ILE A 696 3.09 -14.44 -6.28
C ILE A 696 3.85 -15.29 -7.30
N ASP A 697 3.96 -14.81 -8.54
CA ASP A 697 4.79 -15.41 -9.56
C ASP A 697 6.26 -15.08 -9.31
N LYS A 698 7.06 -16.12 -9.09
CA LYS A 698 8.47 -16.00 -8.71
C LYS A 698 9.35 -15.28 -9.71
N THR A 699 8.93 -15.09 -10.96
CA THR A 699 9.76 -14.51 -12.03
C THR A 699 9.32 -13.12 -12.47
N THR A 700 8.04 -12.82 -12.33
CA THR A 700 7.42 -11.58 -12.84
C THR A 700 6.94 -10.65 -11.73
N GLY A 701 6.83 -11.12 -10.48
CA GLY A 701 6.33 -10.32 -9.36
C GLY A 701 4.82 -10.06 -9.41
N ASN A 702 4.12 -10.64 -10.39
CA ASN A 702 2.66 -10.61 -10.48
C ASN A 702 2.06 -11.38 -9.30
N TYR A 703 1.17 -10.76 -8.54
CA TYR A 703 0.50 -11.39 -7.41
C TYR A 703 -1.01 -11.50 -7.65
N LYS A 704 -1.64 -12.45 -6.94
CA LYS A 704 -3.10 -12.63 -6.87
C LYS A 704 -3.50 -12.83 -5.41
N TYR A 705 -4.32 -11.94 -4.89
CA TYR A 705 -5.16 -12.18 -3.72
C TYR A 705 -6.50 -12.75 -4.18
N GLU A 706 -7.01 -13.75 -3.49
CA GLU A 706 -8.30 -14.37 -3.77
C GLU A 706 -8.96 -14.79 -2.45
N GLN A 707 -10.11 -14.20 -2.15
CA GLN A 707 -10.88 -14.45 -0.94
C GLN A 707 -12.20 -15.16 -1.27
N PHE A 708 -12.50 -16.20 -0.50
CA PHE A 708 -13.58 -17.16 -0.77
C PHE A 708 -14.71 -17.09 0.27
N GLU A 709 -14.41 -16.59 1.48
CA GLU A 709 -15.31 -16.57 2.64
C GLU A 709 -15.06 -15.25 3.41
N GLN A 710 -16.04 -14.81 4.20
CA GLN A 710 -16.00 -13.57 5.00
C GLN A 710 -15.01 -13.65 6.18
N ILE A 711 -14.77 -12.53 6.87
CA ILE A 711 -13.85 -12.43 8.00
C ILE A 711 -14.45 -11.57 9.10
N ASP A 712 -14.56 -12.09 10.33
CA ASP A 712 -15.29 -11.40 11.40
C ASP A 712 -14.65 -10.05 11.80
N HIS A 713 -15.39 -8.97 11.57
CA HIS A 713 -15.06 -7.59 11.92
C HIS A 713 -15.54 -7.23 13.34
N ALA A 714 -15.28 -6.01 13.84
CA ALA A 714 -15.46 -5.72 15.26
C ALA A 714 -16.30 -4.49 15.62
N ASP A 715 -16.48 -3.54 14.70
CA ASP A 715 -17.28 -2.34 14.92
C ASP A 715 -18.65 -2.46 14.25
N GLY A 716 -19.54 -3.21 14.92
CA GLY A 716 -20.98 -3.42 14.66
C GLY A 716 -21.87 -2.17 14.45
N THR A 717 -21.26 -1.01 14.21
CA THR A 717 -21.86 0.28 13.94
C THR A 717 -21.29 0.98 12.70
N ASN A 718 -20.33 0.35 12.00
CA ASN A 718 -19.67 0.89 10.82
C ASN A 718 -19.56 -0.20 9.73
N PRO A 719 -20.47 -0.25 8.75
CA PRO A 719 -20.57 -1.35 7.77
C PRO A 719 -19.43 -1.39 6.72
N ASP A 720 -18.51 -0.42 6.76
CA ASP A 720 -17.28 -0.37 5.97
C ASP A 720 -16.06 -0.41 6.92
N ASP A 721 -16.16 -1.19 8.00
CA ASP A 721 -15.09 -1.49 8.95
C ASP A 721 -13.90 -2.14 8.19
N VAL A 722 -12.66 -2.01 8.71
CA VAL A 722 -11.46 -2.43 7.95
C VAL A 722 -10.52 -3.33 8.74
N ILE A 723 -10.30 -4.53 8.22
CA ILE A 723 -9.15 -5.38 8.53
C ILE A 723 -8.05 -5.18 7.47
N SER A 724 -6.81 -5.02 7.92
CA SER A 724 -5.64 -4.84 7.04
C SER A 724 -4.65 -6.00 7.17
N PHE A 725 -4.37 -6.67 6.06
CA PHE A 725 -3.36 -7.71 5.91
C PHE A 725 -2.08 -7.17 5.30
N GLU A 726 -0.94 -7.43 5.94
CA GLU A 726 0.38 -7.20 5.35
C GLU A 726 1.05 -8.53 5.01
N PHE A 727 1.43 -8.70 3.75
CA PHE A 727 2.26 -9.80 3.24
C PHE A 727 3.64 -9.26 2.87
N THR A 728 4.72 -9.74 3.50
CA THR A 728 6.08 -9.29 3.14
C THR A 728 6.63 -10.16 2.00
N VAL A 729 7.10 -9.51 0.94
CA VAL A 729 7.75 -10.13 -0.21
C VAL A 729 9.24 -9.80 -0.18
N VAL A 730 10.08 -10.79 -0.46
CA VAL A 730 11.52 -10.64 -0.69
C VAL A 730 11.76 -10.77 -2.18
N ALA A 731 12.36 -9.75 -2.79
CA ALA A 731 12.99 -9.88 -4.09
C ALA A 731 14.47 -10.22 -3.88
N LYS A 732 14.97 -11.24 -4.58
CA LYS A 732 16.39 -11.63 -4.58
C LYS A 732 16.97 -11.76 -5.97
N ASP A 733 18.18 -11.34 -6.21
CA ASP A 733 18.92 -11.59 -7.46
C ASP A 733 19.46 -13.04 -7.54
N PHE A 734 20.49 -13.24 -8.38
CA PHE A 734 21.19 -14.49 -8.59
C PHE A 734 22.21 -14.82 -7.48
N GLU A 735 22.86 -13.79 -6.93
CA GLU A 735 23.91 -13.89 -5.92
C GLU A 735 23.31 -14.29 -4.58
N GLY A 736 22.11 -13.76 -4.29
CA GLY A 736 21.25 -14.06 -3.14
C GLY A 736 20.85 -12.82 -2.33
N ASP A 737 21.27 -11.63 -2.75
CA ASP A 737 21.03 -10.34 -2.11
C ASP A 737 19.56 -9.97 -2.19
N ALA A 738 19.08 -9.20 -1.20
CA ALA A 738 17.67 -9.27 -0.82
C ALA A 738 17.08 -7.94 -0.38
N VAL A 739 15.93 -7.58 -0.97
CA VAL A 739 15.15 -6.40 -0.57
C VAL A 739 13.72 -6.77 -0.21
N GLU A 740 13.20 -6.19 0.87
CA GLU A 740 11.84 -6.45 1.38
C GLU A 740 10.84 -5.40 0.90
N GLY A 741 9.72 -5.87 0.37
CA GLY A 741 8.55 -5.09 -0.06
C GLY A 741 7.29 -5.64 0.61
N LYS A 742 6.15 -4.96 0.43
CA LYS A 742 4.88 -5.36 1.05
C LYS A 742 3.72 -5.37 0.07
N ILE A 743 2.78 -6.27 0.29
CA ILE A 743 1.44 -6.17 -0.28
C ILE A 743 0.49 -5.98 0.89
N THR A 744 -0.21 -4.86 0.89
CA THR A 744 -1.27 -4.56 1.85
C THR A 744 -2.62 -4.87 1.21
N VAL A 745 -3.44 -5.70 1.83
CA VAL A 745 -4.84 -5.88 1.43
C VAL A 745 -5.72 -5.33 2.54
N LYS A 746 -6.53 -4.32 2.22
CA LYS A 746 -7.60 -3.83 3.07
C LYS A 746 -8.86 -4.59 2.70
N VAL A 747 -9.40 -5.30 3.67
CA VAL A 747 -10.70 -5.93 3.59
C VAL A 747 -11.66 -4.97 4.27
N LEU A 748 -12.64 -4.49 3.50
CA LEU A 748 -13.81 -3.79 4.01
C LEU A 748 -14.87 -4.83 4.36
N ASP A 749 -15.55 -4.57 5.46
CA ASP A 749 -16.67 -5.34 5.98
C ASP A 749 -17.89 -5.40 5.04
N ASP A 750 -18.93 -6.12 5.46
CA ASP A 750 -20.28 -5.99 4.92
C ASP A 750 -21.30 -5.72 6.05
N ALA A 751 -22.60 -5.70 5.74
CA ALA A 751 -23.63 -5.48 6.74
C ALA A 751 -25.02 -5.94 6.26
N PRO A 752 -25.96 -6.19 7.19
CA PRO A 752 -27.36 -6.39 6.86
C PRO A 752 -27.98 -5.15 6.21
N ASP A 753 -28.84 -5.38 5.22
CA ASP A 753 -29.75 -4.39 4.62
C ASP A 753 -31.18 -4.80 5.02
N ALA A 754 -31.74 -4.10 6.02
CA ALA A 754 -33.04 -4.34 6.58
C ALA A 754 -34.08 -3.43 5.91
N VAL A 755 -35.06 -4.03 5.25
CA VAL A 755 -36.00 -3.31 4.38
C VAL A 755 -37.37 -3.26 5.05
N ASN A 756 -37.95 -2.06 5.15
CA ASN A 756 -39.29 -1.87 5.72
C ASN A 756 -40.33 -2.83 5.11
N ASP A 757 -41.06 -3.55 5.97
CA ASP A 757 -42.17 -4.40 5.56
C ASP A 757 -43.27 -3.56 4.88
N GLY A 758 -44.08 -4.22 4.05
CA GLY A 758 -45.31 -3.61 3.53
C GLY A 758 -46.36 -3.37 4.62
N LEU A 759 -47.19 -2.34 4.44
CA LEU A 759 -48.33 -2.08 5.33
C LEU A 759 -49.34 -3.24 5.27
N PHE A 760 -49.52 -3.94 6.39
CA PHE A 760 -50.57 -4.93 6.54
C PHE A 760 -51.86 -4.26 7.03
N ILE A 761 -53.00 -4.63 6.45
CA ILE A 761 -54.31 -4.12 6.87
C ILE A 761 -55.20 -5.29 7.28
N ILE A 762 -55.74 -5.22 8.50
CA ILE A 762 -56.57 -6.27 9.11
C ILE A 762 -57.75 -5.64 9.85
N ASN A 763 -58.75 -6.42 10.22
CA ASN A 763 -59.89 -5.95 10.99
C ASN A 763 -59.71 -6.19 12.50
N GLN A 764 -60.52 -5.52 13.32
CA GLN A 764 -60.58 -5.73 14.76
C GLN A 764 -60.72 -7.22 15.15
N GLY A 765 -59.89 -7.67 16.09
CA GLY A 765 -59.88 -9.04 16.59
C GLY A 765 -59.23 -10.09 15.67
N GLU A 766 -58.79 -9.72 14.46
CA GLU A 766 -58.09 -10.64 13.56
C GLU A 766 -56.66 -10.95 14.03
N THR A 767 -56.04 -11.99 13.45
CA THR A 767 -54.65 -12.35 13.69
C THR A 767 -53.94 -12.70 12.39
N ILE A 768 -52.80 -12.08 12.17
CA ILE A 768 -51.90 -12.37 11.04
C ILE A 768 -50.58 -12.98 11.52
N ASN A 769 -49.89 -13.63 10.60
CA ASN A 769 -48.57 -14.22 10.81
C ASN A 769 -47.70 -13.85 9.61
N GLY A 770 -46.42 -13.62 9.83
CA GLY A 770 -45.46 -13.27 8.78
C GLY A 770 -44.02 -13.52 9.23
N ASN A 771 -43.08 -13.03 8.43
CA ASN A 771 -41.68 -12.94 8.83
C ASN A 771 -41.10 -11.64 8.26
N VAL A 772 -40.55 -10.79 9.13
CA VAL A 772 -39.96 -9.50 8.72
C VAL A 772 -38.70 -9.71 7.87
N THR A 773 -37.92 -10.76 8.13
CA THR A 773 -36.68 -11.05 7.35
C THR A 773 -36.97 -11.71 6.00
N SER A 774 -38.13 -11.47 5.39
CA SER A 774 -38.50 -12.07 4.09
C SER A 774 -38.00 -11.26 2.89
N ASN A 775 -37.77 -9.97 3.11
CA ASN A 775 -37.31 -8.98 2.14
C ASN A 775 -35.98 -8.31 2.54
N ASP A 776 -35.41 -8.74 3.67
CA ASP A 776 -34.09 -8.30 4.15
C ASP A 776 -32.97 -9.11 3.52
N ASN A 777 -31.79 -8.47 3.39
CA ASN A 777 -30.54 -9.16 3.12
C ASN A 777 -29.73 -9.24 4.44
N PRO A 778 -29.37 -10.43 4.95
CA PRO A 778 -28.67 -10.57 6.23
C PRO A 778 -27.15 -10.28 6.19
N GLY A 779 -26.64 -9.68 5.11
CA GLY A 779 -25.21 -9.62 4.80
C GLY A 779 -24.62 -10.95 4.32
N GLN A 780 -23.31 -11.02 4.14
CA GLN A 780 -22.60 -12.30 4.00
C GLN A 780 -22.50 -13.01 5.35
N ASP A 781 -22.44 -12.24 6.45
CA ASP A 781 -22.33 -12.71 7.84
C ASP A 781 -23.55 -13.45 8.40
N THR A 782 -23.87 -14.54 7.72
CA THR A 782 -25.00 -15.39 8.02
C THR A 782 -24.77 -16.24 9.27
N PRO A 783 -25.77 -16.35 10.17
CA PRO A 783 -27.16 -15.99 9.94
C PRO A 783 -27.58 -14.68 10.60
N GLY A 784 -28.11 -13.74 9.81
CA GLY A 784 -28.89 -12.61 10.32
C GLY A 784 -30.01 -13.01 11.29
N LYS A 785 -30.18 -12.24 12.37
CA LYS A 785 -31.15 -12.43 13.45
C LYS A 785 -31.81 -11.11 13.84
N VAL A 786 -33.10 -11.13 14.09
CA VAL A 786 -33.79 -10.00 14.73
C VAL A 786 -33.40 -10.01 16.21
N VAL A 787 -32.67 -8.99 16.65
CA VAL A 787 -32.11 -8.91 18.01
C VAL A 787 -32.86 -7.94 18.92
N LYS A 788 -33.55 -6.95 18.34
CA LYS A 788 -34.34 -5.96 19.08
C LYS A 788 -35.61 -5.62 18.32
N VAL A 789 -36.63 -5.19 19.07
CA VAL A 789 -37.82 -4.51 18.53
C VAL A 789 -38.15 -3.31 19.40
N ALA A 790 -38.50 -2.20 18.78
CA ALA A 790 -38.91 -0.97 19.42
C ALA A 790 -40.36 -0.62 19.08
N PHE A 791 -41.05 -0.02 20.05
CA PHE A 791 -42.41 0.52 19.90
C PHE A 791 -42.51 1.83 20.70
N GLY A 792 -42.77 2.93 20.01
CA GLY A 792 -42.64 4.28 20.60
C GLY A 792 -41.24 4.51 21.17
N ASN A 793 -41.16 4.92 22.43
CA ASN A 793 -39.89 5.20 23.13
C ASN A 793 -39.32 3.98 23.90
N GLN A 794 -39.83 2.76 23.66
CA GLN A 794 -39.36 1.54 24.32
C GLN A 794 -38.68 0.62 23.33
N THR A 795 -37.56 0.01 23.73
CA THR A 795 -36.83 -1.02 22.97
C THR A 795 -36.74 -2.27 23.82
N PHE A 796 -36.94 -3.43 23.19
CA PHE A 796 -36.98 -4.73 23.81
C PHE A 796 -36.00 -5.68 23.10
N ASP A 797 -35.17 -6.39 23.85
CA ASP A 797 -34.30 -7.43 23.29
C ASP A 797 -35.12 -8.69 22.94
N VAL A 798 -34.83 -9.28 21.78
CA VAL A 798 -35.45 -10.54 21.34
C VAL A 798 -34.70 -11.73 21.97
N PRO A 799 -35.40 -12.64 22.67
CA PRO A 799 -34.72 -13.72 23.39
C PRO A 799 -34.22 -14.82 22.45
N VAL A 800 -32.97 -15.21 22.63
CA VAL A 800 -32.38 -16.38 21.95
C VAL A 800 -33.17 -17.64 22.30
N ASN A 801 -33.71 -18.32 21.29
CA ASN A 801 -34.61 -19.48 21.41
C ASN A 801 -35.94 -19.19 22.18
N GLY A 802 -36.54 -18.02 21.94
CA GLY A 802 -37.89 -17.70 22.43
C GLY A 802 -38.61 -16.71 21.51
N GLN A 803 -39.80 -16.27 21.94
CA GLN A 803 -40.58 -15.24 21.26
C GLN A 803 -40.71 -14.03 22.19
N LEU A 804 -40.31 -12.85 21.71
CA LEU A 804 -40.62 -11.57 22.33
C LEU A 804 -42.13 -11.31 22.21
N THR A 805 -42.72 -10.59 23.17
CA THR A 805 -44.10 -10.09 23.09
C THR A 805 -44.10 -8.59 23.35
N VAL A 806 -44.59 -7.80 22.39
CA VAL A 806 -44.73 -6.35 22.47
C VAL A 806 -46.21 -6.01 22.39
N ASN A 807 -46.73 -5.29 23.40
CA ASN A 807 -48.09 -4.76 23.35
C ASN A 807 -48.03 -3.42 22.61
N GLY A 808 -48.63 -3.37 21.43
CA GLY A 808 -48.85 -2.12 20.71
C GLY A 808 -50.04 -1.34 21.28
N ALA A 809 -50.43 -0.26 20.60
CA ALA A 809 -51.63 0.49 20.93
C ALA A 809 -52.90 -0.20 20.41
N HIS A 810 -52.79 -0.93 19.31
CA HIS A 810 -53.92 -1.51 18.57
C HIS A 810 -53.92 -3.05 18.55
N GLY A 811 -52.80 -3.69 18.84
CA GLY A 811 -52.72 -5.15 18.99
C GLY A 811 -51.53 -5.62 19.83
N VAL A 812 -51.22 -6.91 19.70
CA VAL A 812 -50.08 -7.56 20.37
C VAL A 812 -49.23 -8.27 19.33
N LEU A 813 -48.00 -7.77 19.13
CA LEU A 813 -46.98 -8.42 18.33
C LEU A 813 -46.28 -9.49 19.18
N LYS A 814 -46.01 -10.64 18.58
CA LYS A 814 -45.04 -11.61 19.09
C LYS A 814 -44.10 -12.02 17.97
N ILE A 815 -42.79 -11.99 18.21
CA ILE A 815 -41.75 -12.17 17.19
C ILE A 815 -40.55 -12.94 17.75
N ASP A 816 -39.96 -13.84 16.96
CA ASP A 816 -38.74 -14.58 17.33
C ASP A 816 -37.48 -14.03 16.64
N GLN A 817 -36.31 -14.56 17.03
CA GLN A 817 -35.02 -14.12 16.49
C GLN A 817 -34.82 -14.38 14.99
N ASN A 818 -35.67 -15.17 14.34
CA ASN A 818 -35.65 -15.39 12.89
C ASN A 818 -36.69 -14.50 12.18
N GLY A 819 -37.21 -13.49 12.87
CA GLY A 819 -38.22 -12.54 12.38
C GLY A 819 -39.64 -13.09 12.29
N VAL A 820 -39.85 -14.38 12.58
CA VAL A 820 -41.17 -15.01 12.46
C VAL A 820 -42.10 -14.43 13.52
N TYR A 821 -43.20 -13.82 13.05
CA TYR A 821 -44.11 -13.07 13.91
C TYR A 821 -45.57 -13.51 13.80
N THR A 822 -46.31 -13.22 14.86
CA THR A 822 -47.78 -13.25 14.92
C THR A 822 -48.26 -11.94 15.51
N TYR A 823 -49.26 -11.29 14.91
CA TYR A 823 -49.89 -10.09 15.47
C TYR A 823 -51.39 -10.30 15.61
N THR A 824 -51.93 -10.05 16.80
CA THR A 824 -53.37 -10.12 17.09
C THR A 824 -53.91 -8.73 17.38
N ALA A 825 -54.89 -8.27 16.60
CA ALA A 825 -55.59 -7.02 16.85
C ALA A 825 -56.45 -7.12 18.12
N ASN A 826 -56.51 -6.02 18.89
CA ASN A 826 -57.46 -5.89 19.99
C ASN A 826 -58.88 -5.70 19.41
N GLY A 827 -59.88 -6.35 20.01
CA GLY A 827 -61.25 -6.43 19.45
C GLY A 827 -62.07 -5.14 19.41
N ASN A 828 -61.49 -4.00 19.82
CA ASN A 828 -62.12 -2.67 19.87
C ASN A 828 -61.15 -1.57 19.38
N ALA A 829 -60.06 -1.93 18.69
CA ALA A 829 -58.99 -1.00 18.35
C ALA A 829 -58.99 -0.60 16.87
N GLN A 830 -58.83 0.70 16.62
CA GLN A 830 -58.64 1.25 15.28
C GLN A 830 -57.38 2.13 15.28
N GLY A 831 -56.51 1.97 14.28
CA GLY A 831 -55.27 2.73 14.13
C GLY A 831 -54.11 1.89 13.60
N ILE A 832 -52.90 2.46 13.59
CA ILE A 832 -51.69 1.82 13.07
C ILE A 832 -50.73 1.58 14.22
N ASP A 833 -50.32 0.32 14.41
CA ASP A 833 -49.12 -0.02 15.18
C ASP A 833 -47.93 -0.12 14.22
N SER A 834 -46.82 0.56 14.56
CA SER A 834 -45.57 0.57 13.80
C SER A 834 -44.43 0.13 14.72
N PHE A 835 -43.76 -0.96 14.37
CA PHE A 835 -42.70 -1.59 15.16
C PHE A 835 -41.37 -1.53 14.40
N THR A 836 -40.36 -0.87 14.96
CA THR A 836 -39.01 -0.88 14.36
C THR A 836 -38.26 -2.09 14.88
N TYR A 837 -37.82 -3.00 14.02
CA TYR A 837 -36.94 -4.12 14.38
C TYR A 837 -35.49 -3.82 14.04
N THR A 838 -34.56 -4.49 14.72
CA THR A 838 -33.12 -4.44 14.43
C THR A 838 -32.67 -5.81 13.99
N LEU A 839 -32.23 -5.92 12.74
CA LEU A 839 -31.51 -7.07 12.22
C LEU A 839 -30.04 -6.95 12.65
N ARG A 840 -29.42 -8.08 12.99
CA ARG A 840 -27.98 -8.19 13.23
C ARG A 840 -27.46 -9.48 12.63
N ASP A 841 -26.32 -9.41 11.97
CA ASP A 841 -25.57 -10.55 11.44
C ASP A 841 -24.80 -11.33 12.55
N PHE A 842 -23.72 -12.02 12.15
CA PHE A 842 -22.94 -12.91 13.00
C PHE A 842 -21.97 -12.16 13.93
N ASP A 843 -21.15 -11.26 13.40
CA ASP A 843 -20.04 -10.60 14.10
C ASP A 843 -20.45 -9.30 14.79
N GLY A 844 -21.40 -8.55 14.22
CA GLY A 844 -22.22 -7.67 15.04
C GLY A 844 -22.92 -6.49 14.36
N ASP A 845 -22.83 -6.32 13.05
CA ASP A 845 -23.36 -5.17 12.33
C ASP A 845 -24.88 -5.18 12.24
N THR A 846 -25.46 -3.97 12.28
CA THR A 846 -26.89 -3.78 12.53
C THR A 846 -27.54 -2.79 11.59
N ASP A 847 -28.74 -3.16 11.12
CA ASP A 847 -29.65 -2.27 10.42
C ASP A 847 -31.09 -2.42 10.95
N THR A 848 -31.95 -1.44 10.63
CA THR A 848 -33.29 -1.33 11.19
C THR A 848 -34.37 -1.01 10.17
N ALA A 849 -35.46 -1.78 10.22
CA ALA A 849 -36.65 -1.60 9.39
C ALA A 849 -37.94 -1.61 10.22
N THR A 850 -39.05 -1.21 9.61
CA THR A 850 -40.36 -1.08 10.26
C THR A 850 -41.39 -2.10 9.75
N LEU A 851 -42.09 -2.74 10.69
CA LEU A 851 -43.32 -3.50 10.46
C LEU A 851 -44.54 -2.63 10.82
N GLU A 852 -45.38 -2.32 9.83
CA GLU A 852 -46.59 -1.50 10.02
C GLU A 852 -47.89 -2.30 9.85
N ILE A 853 -48.81 -2.16 10.80
CA ILE A 853 -50.09 -2.89 10.82
C ILE A 853 -51.24 -1.94 11.15
N CYS A 854 -52.10 -1.69 10.17
CA CYS A 854 -53.35 -0.95 10.28
C CYS A 854 -54.49 -1.90 10.72
N VAL A 855 -55.20 -1.52 11.78
CA VAL A 855 -56.42 -2.19 12.25
C VAL A 855 -57.63 -1.34 11.87
N ASN A 856 -58.48 -1.89 11.00
CA ASN A 856 -59.75 -1.31 10.58
C ASN A 856 -60.85 -1.50 11.62
N ASP A 857 -61.80 -0.57 11.63
CA ASP A 857 -63.09 -0.74 12.28
C ASP A 857 -64.07 -1.51 11.39
N ILE A 858 -65.02 -2.22 12.02
CA ILE A 858 -66.04 -3.01 11.33
C ILE A 858 -67.42 -2.43 11.64
N ASP A 859 -67.73 -1.24 11.11
CA ASP A 859 -69.05 -0.60 11.28
C ASP A 859 -70.16 -1.45 10.61
N THR A 860 -71.23 -1.75 11.34
CA THR A 860 -72.34 -2.58 10.86
C THR A 860 -73.73 -1.95 11.09
N THR A 861 -74.50 -1.82 10.02
CA THR A 861 -75.84 -1.20 10.09
C THR A 861 -76.80 -1.99 10.99
N PRO A 862 -77.38 -1.40 12.06
CA PRO A 862 -78.29 -2.11 12.96
C PRO A 862 -79.58 -2.58 12.28
N VAL A 863 -80.03 -3.79 12.61
CA VAL A 863 -81.26 -4.38 12.05
C VAL A 863 -82.37 -4.44 13.10
N ILE A 864 -83.44 -3.67 12.89
CA ILE A 864 -84.64 -3.64 13.76
C ILE A 864 -85.62 -4.75 13.36
N THR A 865 -86.10 -5.51 14.33
CA THR A 865 -87.22 -6.45 14.21
C THR A 865 -88.53 -5.73 14.57
N PRO A 866 -89.52 -5.62 13.66
CA PRO A 866 -90.81 -5.01 13.96
C PRO A 866 -91.60 -5.76 15.03
N ALA A 867 -92.39 -5.03 15.82
CA ALA A 867 -93.36 -5.58 16.76
C ALA A 867 -94.79 -5.27 16.29
N THR A 868 -95.76 -6.10 16.70
CA THR A 868 -97.18 -5.94 16.39
C THR A 868 -98.02 -6.25 17.62
N GLU A 869 -98.93 -5.36 17.99
CA GLU A 869 -99.87 -5.55 19.10
C GLU A 869 -101.31 -5.35 18.60
N THR A 870 -102.27 -5.88 19.36
CA THR A 870 -103.70 -5.74 19.11
C THR A 870 -104.35 -5.05 20.31
N VAL A 871 -105.15 -4.01 20.05
CA VAL A 871 -105.88 -3.28 21.08
C VAL A 871 -107.38 -3.48 20.85
N ASP A 872 -108.07 -4.05 21.83
CA ASP A 872 -109.53 -4.28 21.79
C ASP A 872 -110.25 -3.09 22.42
N GLU A 873 -110.96 -2.29 21.61
CA GLU A 873 -111.61 -1.07 22.08
C GLU A 873 -112.81 -1.33 23.00
N THR A 874 -113.35 -2.55 23.09
CA THR A 874 -114.52 -2.87 23.92
C THR A 874 -114.29 -2.62 25.41
N ALA A 875 -113.03 -2.57 25.85
CA ALA A 875 -112.64 -2.27 27.22
C ALA A 875 -112.58 -0.76 27.58
N LEU A 876 -112.72 0.18 26.62
CA LEU A 876 -112.59 1.63 26.89
C LEU A 876 -113.62 2.18 27.87
N ALA A 877 -114.77 1.53 28.03
CA ALA A 877 -115.75 1.87 29.07
C ALA A 877 -115.17 1.79 30.50
N GLY A 878 -114.03 1.11 30.70
CA GLY A 878 -113.27 1.04 31.94
C GLY A 878 -112.22 2.14 32.13
N GLY A 879 -111.89 2.94 31.11
CA GLY A 879 -110.86 3.97 31.14
C GLY A 879 -109.85 3.86 29.98
N VAL A 880 -108.61 4.32 30.22
CA VAL A 880 -107.53 4.27 29.22
C VAL A 880 -107.02 2.84 29.08
N ILE A 881 -107.05 2.28 27.88
CA ILE A 881 -106.39 1.00 27.57
C ILE A 881 -104.89 1.28 27.43
N THR A 882 -104.06 0.45 28.06
CA THR A 882 -102.60 0.59 28.03
C THR A 882 -101.99 -0.76 27.65
N GLU A 883 -101.36 -0.82 26.48
CA GLU A 883 -100.59 -1.98 26.03
C GLU A 883 -99.10 -1.66 26.04
N THR A 884 -98.27 -2.65 26.37
CA THR A 884 -96.81 -2.50 26.44
C THR A 884 -96.13 -3.62 25.67
N GLY A 885 -95.20 -3.27 24.79
CA GLY A 885 -94.40 -4.22 24.05
C GLY A 885 -92.94 -3.79 23.95
N SER A 886 -92.18 -4.45 23.09
CA SER A 886 -90.82 -4.02 22.74
C SER A 886 -90.49 -4.31 21.28
N VAL A 887 -89.75 -3.39 20.66
CA VAL A 887 -88.98 -3.66 19.45
C VAL A 887 -87.58 -4.11 19.86
N THR A 888 -86.99 -5.02 19.09
CA THR A 888 -85.62 -5.50 19.31
C THR A 888 -84.76 -5.18 18.10
N ALA A 889 -83.49 -4.89 18.32
CA ALA A 889 -82.52 -4.63 17.26
C ALA A 889 -81.29 -5.49 17.48
N ASN A 890 -80.70 -5.95 16.37
CA ASN A 890 -79.35 -6.48 16.37
C ASN A 890 -78.38 -5.35 16.02
N PHE A 891 -77.55 -4.96 16.99
CA PHE A 891 -76.47 -3.97 16.82
C PHE A 891 -75.12 -4.64 16.50
N PHE A 892 -75.10 -5.96 16.28
CA PHE A 892 -73.90 -6.74 15.95
C PHE A 892 -72.71 -6.47 16.90
N GLY A 893 -71.60 -5.93 16.39
CA GLY A 893 -70.38 -5.64 17.16
C GLY A 893 -70.39 -4.30 17.89
N ASP A 894 -71.23 -3.35 17.44
CA ASP A 894 -71.04 -1.91 17.65
C ASP A 894 -71.57 -1.41 19.02
N GLY A 895 -71.82 -2.36 19.93
CA GLY A 895 -72.36 -2.11 21.27
C GLY A 895 -73.88 -1.84 21.28
N PRO A 896 -74.46 -1.55 22.46
CA PRO A 896 -75.88 -1.30 22.59
C PRO A 896 -76.27 0.11 22.09
N GLY A 897 -77.06 0.19 21.03
CA GLY A 897 -77.63 1.46 20.54
C GLY A 897 -78.94 1.88 21.23
N THR A 898 -79.58 2.92 20.69
CA THR A 898 -80.82 3.51 21.24
C THR A 898 -81.98 3.47 20.23
N PHE A 899 -83.22 3.41 20.72
CA PHE A 899 -84.43 3.37 19.89
C PHE A 899 -85.18 4.71 19.89
N SER A 900 -85.51 5.23 18.70
CA SER A 900 -86.30 6.46 18.53
C SER A 900 -87.30 6.35 17.39
N GLY A 901 -88.45 7.01 17.53
CA GLY A 901 -89.42 7.18 16.45
C GLY A 901 -88.87 8.06 15.33
N ASN A 902 -89.20 7.71 14.08
CA ASN A 902 -88.74 8.40 12.87
C ASN A 902 -89.70 9.49 12.35
N ASN A 903 -90.70 9.90 13.14
CA ASN A 903 -91.77 10.82 12.74
C ASN A 903 -92.57 10.37 11.49
N VAL A 904 -92.69 9.06 11.27
CA VAL A 904 -93.54 8.48 10.22
C VAL A 904 -94.68 7.70 10.87
N PHE A 905 -95.91 8.04 10.50
CA PHE A 905 -97.12 7.33 10.90
C PHE A 905 -97.95 6.97 9.67
N SER A 906 -98.44 5.74 9.63
CA SER A 906 -99.36 5.24 8.60
C SER A 906 -100.46 4.41 9.27
N TYR A 907 -101.65 4.44 8.67
CA TYR A 907 -102.81 3.69 9.13
C TYR A 907 -103.48 2.97 7.97
N GLY A 908 -104.29 1.96 8.28
CA GLY A 908 -105.06 1.16 7.33
C GLY A 908 -106.16 0.37 8.04
N GLY A 909 -106.75 -0.62 7.37
CA GLY A 909 -107.84 -1.43 7.93
C GLY A 909 -109.23 -0.78 7.75
N SER A 910 -110.18 -1.13 8.62
CA SER A 910 -111.59 -0.77 8.51
C SER A 910 -111.90 0.67 9.00
N ALA A 911 -111.07 1.65 8.63
CA ALA A 911 -111.22 3.04 9.06
C ALA A 911 -112.44 3.71 8.41
N LEU A 912 -113.26 4.45 9.17
CA LEU A 912 -114.47 5.09 8.67
C LEU A 912 -114.19 6.04 7.48
N ASN A 913 -114.84 5.78 6.35
CA ASN A 913 -114.60 6.48 5.07
C ASN A 913 -113.12 6.47 4.60
N GLY A 914 -112.31 5.50 5.05
CA GLY A 914 -110.89 5.39 4.72
C GLY A 914 -109.98 6.37 5.49
N ASN A 915 -110.49 7.07 6.49
CA ASN A 915 -109.73 8.01 7.30
C ASN A 915 -109.70 7.56 8.76
N LEU A 916 -108.56 7.75 9.43
CA LEU A 916 -108.48 7.57 10.88
C LEU A 916 -109.26 8.72 11.54
N THR A 917 -110.44 8.44 12.07
CA THR A 917 -111.32 9.44 12.69
C THR A 917 -111.78 9.02 14.10
N HIS A 918 -112.23 9.99 14.88
CA HIS A 918 -112.98 9.82 16.13
C HIS A 918 -114.21 10.73 16.09
N GLN A 919 -115.42 10.17 16.25
CA GLN A 919 -116.70 10.86 16.10
C GLN A 919 -116.83 11.64 14.78
N GLY A 920 -116.26 11.09 13.70
CA GLY A 920 -116.20 11.68 12.36
C GLY A 920 -115.19 12.81 12.19
N GLN A 921 -114.35 13.10 13.19
CA GLN A 921 -113.26 14.08 13.11
C GLN A 921 -111.92 13.40 12.87
N GLN A 922 -111.11 13.89 11.93
CA GLN A 922 -109.81 13.28 11.60
C GLN A 922 -108.83 13.33 12.78
N VAL A 923 -108.18 12.20 13.06
CA VAL A 923 -107.08 12.08 14.01
C VAL A 923 -105.79 12.54 13.32
N ALA A 924 -105.26 13.68 13.75
CA ALA A 924 -103.93 14.15 13.34
C ALA A 924 -102.88 13.53 14.28
N VAL A 925 -101.86 12.88 13.71
CA VAL A 925 -100.78 12.25 14.48
C VAL A 925 -99.50 13.04 14.32
N SER A 926 -98.83 13.30 15.45
CA SER A 926 -97.55 14.03 15.51
C SER A 926 -96.56 13.32 16.43
N PHE A 927 -95.27 13.36 16.08
CA PHE A 927 -94.19 12.85 16.93
C PHE A 927 -93.49 13.98 17.70
N ASN A 928 -93.26 13.77 18.99
CA ASN A 928 -92.40 14.61 19.81
C ASN A 928 -91.07 13.89 20.06
N SER A 929 -89.99 14.38 19.44
CA SER A 929 -88.64 13.81 19.58
C SER A 929 -88.01 14.02 20.96
N GLN A 930 -88.50 14.95 21.78
CA GLN A 930 -87.98 15.16 23.15
C GLN A 930 -88.54 14.15 24.16
N THR A 931 -89.71 13.58 23.88
CA THR A 931 -90.36 12.56 24.72
C THR A 931 -90.44 11.20 24.04
N ASN A 932 -89.94 11.09 22.80
CA ASN A 932 -90.00 9.91 21.94
C ASN A 932 -91.44 9.37 21.82
N THR A 933 -92.41 10.28 21.62
CA THR A 933 -93.86 9.97 21.69
C THR A 933 -94.61 10.35 20.42
N TYR A 934 -95.31 9.41 19.80
CA TYR A 934 -96.38 9.72 18.85
C TYR A 934 -97.68 10.04 19.62
N THR A 935 -98.38 11.10 19.24
CA THR A 935 -99.68 11.49 19.82
C THR A 935 -100.69 11.70 18.70
N GLY A 936 -101.82 10.97 18.76
CA GLY A 936 -102.97 11.17 17.89
C GLY A 936 -104.01 12.07 18.56
N VAL A 937 -104.45 13.13 17.89
CA VAL A 937 -105.41 14.13 18.40
C VAL A 937 -106.54 14.36 17.41
N ALA A 938 -107.79 14.33 17.88
CA ALA A 938 -108.96 14.77 17.12
C ALA A 938 -109.74 15.82 17.92
N ASN A 939 -110.14 16.92 17.28
CA ASN A 939 -110.87 18.04 17.91
C ASN A 939 -110.25 18.57 19.23
N GLY A 940 -108.91 18.53 19.35
CA GLY A 940 -108.18 18.95 20.55
C GLY A 940 -108.16 17.92 21.71
N ILE A 941 -108.71 16.72 21.51
CA ILE A 941 -108.70 15.61 22.47
C ILE A 941 -107.66 14.58 22.02
N THR A 942 -106.77 14.16 22.92
CA THR A 942 -105.86 13.04 22.68
C THR A 942 -106.64 11.74 22.56
N ILE A 943 -106.48 11.05 21.43
CA ILE A 943 -107.11 9.77 21.12
C ILE A 943 -106.17 8.63 21.51
N PHE A 944 -104.90 8.71 21.14
CA PHE A 944 -103.87 7.76 21.57
C PHE A 944 -102.49 8.39 21.74
N THR A 945 -101.61 7.71 22.49
CA THR A 945 -100.17 7.99 22.56
C THR A 945 -99.36 6.70 22.45
N LEU A 946 -98.26 6.72 21.69
CA LEU A 946 -97.23 5.66 21.68
C LEU A 946 -95.91 6.26 22.14
N SER A 947 -95.44 5.91 23.34
CA SER A 947 -94.14 6.34 23.87
C SER A 947 -93.12 5.21 23.70
N ILE A 948 -91.94 5.51 23.16
CA ILE A 948 -90.84 4.56 22.98
C ILE A 948 -89.72 4.95 23.94
N ALA A 949 -89.13 3.98 24.63
CA ALA A 949 -87.96 4.17 25.49
C ALA A 949 -86.68 3.78 24.76
N ASP A 950 -85.54 4.33 25.20
CA ASP A 950 -84.23 4.16 24.55
C ASP A 950 -83.77 2.69 24.45
N ASN A 951 -84.35 1.78 25.25
CA ASN A 951 -84.10 0.34 25.24
C ASN A 951 -85.03 -0.48 24.31
N GLY A 952 -85.89 0.19 23.53
CA GLY A 952 -86.82 -0.45 22.60
C GLY A 952 -88.16 -0.89 23.21
N SER A 953 -88.34 -0.80 24.53
CA SER A 953 -89.67 -0.97 25.12
C SER A 953 -90.58 0.21 24.75
N TYR A 954 -91.87 -0.04 24.58
CA TYR A 954 -92.86 0.99 24.28
C TYR A 954 -94.16 0.79 25.03
N GLU A 955 -94.89 1.89 25.20
CA GLU A 955 -96.21 1.94 25.82
C GLU A 955 -97.19 2.63 24.85
N PHE A 956 -98.19 1.89 24.40
CA PHE A 956 -99.33 2.40 23.66
C PHE A 956 -100.50 2.65 24.63
N LYS A 957 -101.12 3.82 24.55
CA LYS A 957 -102.32 4.18 25.32
C LYS A 957 -103.42 4.65 24.41
N LEU A 958 -104.60 4.05 24.52
CA LEU A 958 -105.82 4.45 23.82
C LEU A 958 -106.78 5.09 24.83
N TYR A 959 -107.09 6.36 24.61
CA TYR A 959 -107.89 7.20 25.51
C TYR A 959 -109.33 7.36 25.03
N GLN A 960 -109.59 7.22 23.73
CA GLN A 960 -110.90 7.32 23.08
C GLN A 960 -111.02 6.32 21.93
N GLU A 961 -112.22 5.85 21.63
CA GLU A 961 -112.54 4.88 20.57
C GLU A 961 -112.22 5.47 19.17
N LEU A 962 -111.82 4.64 18.22
CA LEU A 962 -111.66 5.03 16.81
C LEU A 962 -112.92 4.68 16.00
N ASP A 963 -113.21 5.46 14.96
CA ASP A 963 -114.37 5.18 14.11
C ASP A 963 -114.06 4.07 13.09
N HIS A 964 -114.77 2.95 13.21
CA HIS A 964 -114.73 1.84 12.25
C HIS A 964 -115.80 1.99 11.17
N ALA A 965 -115.55 1.47 9.97
CA ALA A 965 -116.42 1.63 8.81
C ALA A 965 -117.75 0.84 8.91
N ASP A 966 -117.74 -0.29 9.63
CA ASP A 966 -118.89 -1.18 9.81
C ASP A 966 -119.42 -1.13 11.25
N GLY A 967 -120.35 -0.22 11.54
CA GLY A 967 -121.03 -0.09 12.84
C GLY A 967 -121.98 -1.26 13.21
N ASN A 968 -121.76 -2.45 12.67
CA ASN A 968 -122.53 -3.68 12.91
C ASN A 968 -121.66 -4.92 13.19
N ASN A 969 -120.32 -4.80 13.18
CA ASN A 969 -119.44 -5.88 13.64
C ASN A 969 -118.91 -5.53 15.03
N ALA A 970 -119.23 -6.36 16.02
CA ALA A 970 -118.32 -6.55 17.16
C ALA A 970 -117.31 -7.61 16.70
N ASP A 971 -116.02 -7.36 16.87
CA ASP A 971 -114.91 -8.07 16.21
C ASP A 971 -115.02 -9.62 16.19
#